data_AF-A0AAV7P0H3-F1
#
_entry.id   AF-A0AAV7P0H3-F1
#
_cell.length_a   1.000
_cell.length_b   1.000
_cell.length_c   1.000
_cell.angle_alpha   90.00
_cell.angle_beta   90.00
_cell.angle_gamma   90.00
#
_symmetry.space_group_name_H-M   'P 1'
#
loop_
_entity.id
_entity.type
_entity.pdbx_description
1 polymer ?
#
loop_
_entity_poly.entity_id
_entity_poly.type
_entity_poly.pdbx_seq_one_letter_code
_entity_poly.pdbx_strand_id
1 'polypeptide(L)'
;MLCIAWNKNHFEMALRESFGALTQGVDTLDFTGSAIPCELLLIGDKAFPVVVSDSGQVLIAASQYGKGRIVAIAHETYLYSPKFSQFLLNAFLWLKPSADALVGIQSNLDSLVKTFSDKDIKVQSTGVFQDSFGVYCMDAYNASQKKELIAFVKKGGGLLIAGQAWPWANKNSTENVCFQFPGNQVINVSGIYFTSNYGDRGVFSISKEVPICPLLVRHGIDFIQDLRSLLAGVTDLNIENEGVPSQLLVHGLLAFPVGLDDSHQSFLAAAYYGKGRVVVATHERQLNTPYLKTFLLNAISWLDAGRQGKIGIESRLKGLNDLLNENKVPSGISDLIPSLSVYCCQSYSDSEVQKIHEFVAEGGGLLIGCQAWWWASQHPGQCAAAEYPGNKILNTFGISILGKSLKAGTYKPMKPEDLATSLHDRYPDLSDVILTIDAKNEGSTAWRSTGLYLYPLQNASIVFPPAAIGADLQVQIGCHSDDLSNKEELFRPPVVIKIFKVKSEEMTISNLWGGLIYILVPTGCQLGPVQITIRGAVRAPFYKHGETTESAWRNTVRNYSAPLAEFATENIILTVPAENARLVENPGALMSKWDEMMIAVAELASISFHFSRPERIVADVQISNDWFHAGYPVMCHVQSVKDLIDLEHIKSFGTWGPLHEFGHNQQRWGWNITPNASEATCNLWSVYVSEKVLRIPRSKAHESLHPEIRKEAIKKYIKNGAKLEDWTVFTALETYLQLQEGFGWEPFIQLFSDYQKIPNIVNENTYKMNLWAELFSKQVKTNLVPFFKMWGWPIEDSTTKKLSSLPEWKENPMKNFV
;
A
#
# COMPACT_ATOMS: atom_id res chain seq x y z
N MET A 1 6.46 2.50 -7.31
CA MET A 1 7.56 2.70 -8.27
C MET A 1 8.54 1.51 -8.31
N LEU A 2 8.07 0.26 -8.16
CA LEU A 2 8.92 -0.94 -8.17
C LEU A 2 8.28 -2.01 -9.07
N CYS A 3 8.16 -1.68 -10.36
CA CYS A 3 8.17 -2.66 -11.44
C CYS A 3 9.30 -2.24 -12.37
N ILE A 4 10.43 -2.89 -12.21
CA ILE A 4 11.33 -3.35 -13.26
C ILE A 4 11.60 -2.32 -14.38
N ALA A 5 12.45 -1.33 -14.10
CA ALA A 5 13.19 -0.62 -15.15
C ALA A 5 14.46 -1.41 -15.48
N TRP A 6 14.36 -2.43 -16.32
CA TRP A 6 15.51 -3.26 -16.72
C TRP A 6 15.62 -3.31 -18.25
N ASN A 7 16.74 -2.81 -18.75
CA ASN A 7 17.21 -2.82 -20.13
C ASN A 7 16.13 -2.55 -21.21
N LYS A 8 15.62 -1.32 -21.21
CA LYS A 8 14.37 -0.87 -21.87
C LYS A 8 14.28 -1.03 -23.39
N ASN A 9 15.35 -1.05 -24.18
CA ASN A 9 15.16 -0.83 -25.62
C ASN A 9 14.99 -2.11 -26.47
N HIS A 10 15.71 -3.20 -26.16
CA HIS A 10 15.65 -4.41 -27.00
C HIS A 10 14.60 -5.42 -26.54
N PHE A 11 14.46 -5.61 -25.22
CA PHE A 11 13.50 -6.56 -24.67
C PHE A 11 12.05 -6.07 -24.84
N GLU A 12 11.82 -4.78 -24.60
CA GLU A 12 10.49 -4.17 -24.73
C GLU A 12 9.98 -4.21 -26.18
N MET A 13 10.87 -4.04 -27.16
CA MET A 13 10.52 -4.14 -28.59
C MET A 13 10.15 -5.57 -28.98
N ALA A 14 10.96 -6.57 -28.61
CA ALA A 14 10.68 -7.98 -28.91
C ALA A 14 9.42 -8.50 -28.19
N LEU A 15 9.13 -7.97 -26.99
CA LEU A 15 7.92 -8.29 -26.24
C LEU A 15 6.66 -7.73 -26.93
N ARG A 16 6.70 -6.46 -27.36
CA ARG A 16 5.61 -5.83 -28.11
C ARG A 16 5.35 -6.53 -29.44
N GLU A 17 6.40 -6.94 -30.15
CA GLU A 17 6.28 -7.73 -31.38
C GLU A 17 5.62 -9.09 -31.13
N SER A 18 6.04 -9.80 -30.06
CA SER A 18 5.46 -11.10 -29.70
C SER A 18 3.99 -10.98 -29.29
N PHE A 19 3.65 -9.97 -28.48
CA PHE A 19 2.28 -9.68 -28.09
C PHE A 19 1.42 -9.30 -29.30
N GLY A 20 1.91 -8.42 -30.17
CA GLY A 20 1.23 -8.02 -31.41
C GLY A 20 0.99 -9.21 -32.35
N ALA A 21 1.95 -10.12 -32.49
CA ALA A 21 1.80 -11.33 -33.29
C ALA A 21 0.70 -12.26 -32.73
N LEU A 22 0.63 -12.43 -31.40
CA LEU A 22 -0.39 -13.25 -30.75
C LEU A 22 -1.80 -12.65 -30.85
N THR A 23 -1.90 -11.32 -30.84
CA THR A 23 -3.17 -10.58 -30.74
C THR A 23 -3.68 -10.02 -32.07
N GLN A 24 -2.94 -10.22 -33.17
CA GLN A 24 -3.27 -9.68 -34.48
C GLN A 24 -4.69 -10.07 -34.93
N GLY A 25 -5.55 -9.07 -35.17
CA GLY A 25 -6.93 -9.28 -35.61
C GLY A 25 -7.85 -9.87 -34.54
N VAL A 26 -7.46 -9.81 -33.26
CA VAL A 26 -8.27 -10.24 -32.12
C VAL A 26 -8.56 -9.03 -31.23
N ASP A 27 -9.77 -8.50 -31.31
CA ASP A 27 -10.18 -7.35 -30.49
C ASP A 27 -10.69 -7.79 -29.10
N THR A 28 -11.38 -8.94 -29.05
CA THR A 28 -11.98 -9.48 -27.83
C THR A 28 -11.88 -11.00 -27.80
N LEU A 29 -11.73 -11.58 -26.60
CA LEU A 29 -11.86 -13.01 -26.37
C LEU A 29 -12.97 -13.31 -25.36
N ASP A 30 -13.77 -14.32 -25.67
CA ASP A 30 -14.99 -14.63 -24.94
C ASP A 30 -14.82 -15.87 -24.04
N PHE A 31 -14.59 -15.60 -22.75
CA PHE A 31 -14.46 -16.60 -21.69
C PHE A 31 -15.81 -16.94 -21.04
N THR A 32 -16.94 -16.52 -21.63
CA THR A 32 -18.28 -16.89 -21.14
C THR A 32 -18.61 -18.35 -21.43
N GLY A 33 -19.55 -18.92 -20.67
CA GLY A 33 -20.00 -20.31 -20.79
C GLY A 33 -19.89 -21.09 -19.48
N SER A 34 -19.91 -22.42 -19.60
CA SER A 34 -19.82 -23.34 -18.46
C SER A 34 -18.39 -23.57 -17.97
N ALA A 35 -17.39 -23.28 -18.80
CA ALA A 35 -15.98 -23.36 -18.46
C ALA A 35 -15.60 -22.32 -17.41
N ILE A 36 -14.91 -22.75 -16.35
CA ILE A 36 -14.40 -21.85 -15.30
C ILE A 36 -12.87 -21.89 -15.36
N PRO A 37 -12.21 -20.84 -15.87
CA PRO A 37 -10.75 -20.82 -15.99
C PRO A 37 -10.09 -20.81 -14.61
N CYS A 38 -8.78 -21.04 -14.57
CA CYS A 38 -7.96 -20.67 -13.42
C CYS A 38 -7.16 -19.38 -13.68
N GLU A 39 -6.67 -18.74 -12.62
CA GLU A 39 -5.69 -17.66 -12.75
C GLU A 39 -4.29 -18.23 -13.05
N LEU A 40 -3.55 -17.60 -13.98
CA LEU A 40 -2.15 -17.91 -14.26
C LEU A 40 -1.21 -17.01 -13.44
N LEU A 41 -0.22 -17.62 -12.80
CA LEU A 41 0.88 -16.93 -12.12
C LEU A 41 2.07 -16.79 -13.09
N LEU A 42 2.64 -15.58 -13.18
CA LEU A 42 3.81 -15.28 -13.98
C LEU A 42 4.94 -14.75 -13.08
N ILE A 43 6.12 -15.38 -13.16
CA ILE A 43 7.33 -14.96 -12.43
C ILE A 43 8.58 -14.89 -13.30
N GLY A 44 8.52 -15.43 -14.52
CA GLY A 44 9.67 -15.47 -15.43
C GLY A 44 9.91 -14.10 -16.08
N ASP A 45 11.17 -13.76 -16.28
CA ASP A 45 11.57 -12.49 -16.94
C ASP A 45 11.15 -12.46 -18.43
N LYS A 46 10.91 -13.62 -19.05
CA LYS A 46 10.36 -13.78 -20.40
C LYS A 46 8.85 -14.02 -20.45
N ALA A 47 8.21 -14.20 -19.30
CA ALA A 47 6.79 -14.48 -19.23
C ALA A 47 5.98 -13.18 -19.28
N PHE A 48 4.91 -13.16 -20.05
CA PHE A 48 4.04 -12.00 -20.16
C PHE A 48 2.57 -12.38 -20.33
N PRO A 49 1.66 -11.57 -19.78
CA PRO A 49 0.24 -11.78 -19.96
C PRO A 49 -0.18 -11.42 -21.39
N VAL A 50 -1.10 -12.20 -21.95
CA VAL A 50 -1.74 -11.95 -23.24
C VAL A 50 -3.18 -11.48 -23.04
N VAL A 51 -3.89 -12.11 -22.09
CA VAL A 51 -5.24 -11.71 -21.68
C VAL A 51 -5.28 -11.55 -20.18
N VAL A 52 -5.77 -10.39 -19.73
CA VAL A 52 -5.99 -10.07 -18.32
C VAL A 52 -7.46 -9.69 -18.15
N SER A 53 -8.12 -10.20 -17.12
CA SER A 53 -9.51 -9.87 -16.81
C SER A 53 -9.65 -8.45 -16.26
N ASP A 54 -10.88 -7.96 -16.13
CA ASP A 54 -11.17 -6.67 -15.53
C ASP A 54 -10.80 -6.61 -14.04
N SER A 55 -10.62 -7.74 -13.35
CA SER A 55 -10.10 -7.78 -11.97
C SER A 55 -8.57 -7.87 -11.89
N GLY A 56 -7.87 -7.93 -13.03
CA GLY A 56 -6.42 -8.04 -13.10
C GLY A 56 -5.89 -9.48 -13.13
N GLN A 57 -6.73 -10.50 -13.36
CA GLN A 57 -6.27 -11.89 -13.39
C GLN A 57 -5.76 -12.30 -14.78
N VAL A 58 -4.62 -13.00 -14.86
CA VAL A 58 -4.10 -13.49 -16.14
C VAL A 58 -4.81 -14.78 -16.56
N LEU A 59 -5.41 -14.78 -17.75
CA LEU A 59 -6.14 -15.94 -18.30
C LEU A 59 -5.43 -16.60 -19.49
N ILE A 60 -4.58 -15.85 -20.18
CA ILE A 60 -3.66 -16.37 -21.20
C ILE A 60 -2.31 -15.73 -20.99
N ALA A 61 -1.25 -16.53 -21.05
CA ALA A 61 0.12 -16.07 -20.94
C ALA A 61 1.02 -16.72 -21.99
N ALA A 62 2.10 -16.03 -22.32
CA ALA A 62 3.14 -16.54 -23.22
C ALA A 62 4.51 -16.33 -22.58
N SER A 63 5.46 -17.19 -22.95
CA SER A 63 6.84 -17.11 -22.47
C SER A 63 7.80 -17.78 -23.45
N GLN A 64 9.10 -17.67 -23.16
CA GLN A 64 10.18 -18.33 -23.88
C GLN A 64 10.99 -19.16 -22.89
N TYR A 65 11.46 -20.31 -23.36
CA TYR A 65 12.37 -21.16 -22.60
C TYR A 65 13.39 -21.81 -23.54
N GLY A 66 14.69 -21.60 -23.26
CA GLY A 66 15.75 -21.90 -24.21
C GLY A 66 15.53 -21.15 -25.53
N LYS A 67 15.41 -21.88 -26.64
CA LYS A 67 15.09 -21.31 -27.96
C LYS A 67 13.60 -21.39 -28.33
N GLY A 68 12.81 -22.09 -27.53
CA GLY A 68 11.40 -22.36 -27.81
C GLY A 68 10.45 -21.35 -27.18
N ARG A 69 9.16 -21.57 -27.47
CA ARG A 69 8.08 -20.67 -27.11
C ARG A 69 6.93 -21.45 -26.47
N ILE A 70 6.26 -20.86 -25.50
CA ILE A 70 5.14 -21.47 -24.78
C ILE A 70 3.97 -20.50 -24.77
N VAL A 71 2.76 -21.02 -24.99
CA VAL A 71 1.49 -20.33 -24.73
C VAL A 71 0.66 -21.19 -23.79
N ALA A 72 0.18 -20.60 -22.70
CA ALA A 72 -0.67 -21.24 -21.71
C ALA A 72 -2.06 -20.58 -21.68
N ILE A 73 -3.12 -21.40 -21.71
CA ILE A 73 -4.52 -20.95 -21.66
C ILE A 73 -5.19 -21.56 -20.42
N ALA A 74 -5.87 -20.72 -19.64
CA ALA A 74 -6.46 -21.07 -18.34
C ALA A 74 -7.56 -22.16 -18.32
N HIS A 75 -7.93 -22.73 -19.47
CA HIS A 75 -8.84 -23.88 -19.58
C HIS A 75 -8.72 -24.54 -20.96
N GLU A 76 -8.76 -25.87 -21.04
CA GLU A 76 -8.70 -26.62 -22.31
C GLU A 76 -9.93 -26.42 -23.21
N THR A 77 -11.09 -26.08 -22.65
CA THR A 77 -12.33 -25.95 -23.44
C THR A 77 -12.29 -24.82 -24.45
N TYR A 78 -11.50 -23.78 -24.18
CA TYR A 78 -11.31 -22.65 -25.10
C TYR A 78 -10.56 -23.04 -26.38
N LEU A 79 -9.81 -24.16 -26.36
CA LEU A 79 -9.21 -24.70 -27.58
C LEU A 79 -10.28 -25.09 -28.60
N TYR A 80 -11.44 -25.59 -28.15
CA TYR A 80 -12.52 -26.01 -29.05
C TYR A 80 -13.45 -24.87 -29.48
N SER A 81 -13.32 -23.70 -28.88
CA SER A 81 -14.25 -22.60 -29.10
C SER A 81 -13.95 -21.91 -30.44
N PRO A 82 -14.93 -21.79 -31.37
CA PRO A 82 -14.76 -21.02 -32.59
C PRO A 82 -14.37 -19.55 -32.31
N LYS A 83 -14.75 -19.04 -31.14
CA LYS A 83 -14.44 -17.67 -30.69
C LYS A 83 -12.95 -17.43 -30.44
N PHE A 84 -12.15 -18.50 -30.29
CA PHE A 84 -10.70 -18.43 -30.11
C PHE A 84 -9.93 -18.78 -31.39
N SER A 85 -10.60 -19.12 -32.49
CA SER A 85 -9.97 -19.64 -33.72
C SER A 85 -8.86 -18.73 -34.27
N GLN A 86 -9.09 -17.42 -34.35
CA GLN A 86 -8.08 -16.46 -34.81
C GLN A 86 -6.90 -16.35 -33.85
N PHE A 87 -7.16 -16.33 -32.55
CA PHE A 87 -6.09 -16.31 -31.54
C PHE A 87 -5.25 -17.60 -31.59
N LEU A 88 -5.88 -18.77 -31.71
CA LEU A 88 -5.19 -20.05 -31.81
C LEU A 88 -4.35 -20.14 -33.09
N LEU A 89 -4.84 -19.61 -34.21
CA LEU A 89 -4.06 -19.48 -35.43
C LEU A 89 -2.80 -18.64 -35.21
N ASN A 90 -2.94 -17.46 -34.59
CA ASN A 90 -1.82 -16.59 -34.25
C ASN A 90 -0.83 -17.29 -33.30
N ALA A 91 -1.34 -18.01 -32.30
CA ALA A 91 -0.54 -18.78 -31.36
C ALA A 91 0.27 -19.88 -32.07
N PHE A 92 -0.34 -20.67 -32.96
CA PHE A 92 0.40 -21.67 -33.74
C PHE A 92 1.48 -21.06 -34.62
N LEU A 93 1.18 -19.95 -35.31
CA LEU A 93 2.16 -19.24 -36.14
C LEU A 93 3.32 -18.69 -35.31
N TRP A 94 3.03 -18.13 -34.13
CA TRP A 94 4.05 -17.61 -33.22
C TRP A 94 4.88 -18.74 -32.58
N LEU A 95 4.29 -19.89 -32.30
CA LEU A 95 4.97 -21.05 -31.71
C LEU A 95 5.86 -21.80 -32.72
N LYS A 96 5.59 -21.68 -34.02
CA LYS A 96 6.33 -22.39 -35.06
C LYS A 96 7.81 -21.96 -35.13
N PRO A 97 8.76 -22.92 -35.11
CA PRO A 97 10.17 -22.60 -35.37
C PRO A 97 10.45 -22.33 -36.86
N SER A 98 9.59 -22.81 -37.76
CA SER A 98 9.66 -22.59 -39.21
C SER A 98 8.26 -22.66 -39.83
N ALA A 99 8.07 -22.09 -41.02
CA ALA A 99 6.77 -22.07 -41.69
C ALA A 99 6.22 -23.49 -41.96
N ASP A 100 7.09 -24.45 -42.29
CA ASP A 100 6.73 -25.83 -42.62
C ASP A 100 6.62 -26.78 -41.42
N ALA A 101 6.88 -26.29 -40.20
CA ALA A 101 6.81 -27.09 -38.99
C ALA A 101 5.44 -27.79 -38.84
N LEU A 102 5.48 -29.08 -38.55
CA LEU A 102 4.29 -29.89 -38.28
C LEU A 102 3.77 -29.60 -36.87
N VAL A 103 2.46 -29.46 -36.73
CA VAL A 103 1.78 -29.26 -35.44
C VAL A 103 1.20 -30.60 -34.98
N GLY A 104 1.76 -31.17 -33.92
CA GLY A 104 1.20 -32.34 -33.25
C GLY A 104 0.10 -31.94 -32.26
N ILE A 105 -1.04 -32.62 -32.31
CA ILE A 105 -2.19 -32.40 -31.42
C ILE A 105 -2.43 -33.67 -30.60
N GLN A 106 -2.55 -33.52 -29.28
CA GLN A 106 -2.88 -34.63 -28.39
C GLN A 106 -4.25 -35.24 -28.75
N SER A 107 -4.36 -36.56 -28.73
CA SER A 107 -5.53 -37.31 -29.25
C SER A 107 -6.89 -36.95 -28.64
N ASN A 108 -6.94 -36.49 -27.39
CA ASN A 108 -8.20 -36.04 -26.80
C ASN A 108 -8.64 -34.65 -27.29
N LEU A 109 -7.80 -33.96 -28.06
CA LEU A 109 -8.08 -32.68 -28.70
C LEU A 109 -8.34 -32.81 -30.22
N ASP A 110 -8.62 -34.01 -30.73
CA ASP A 110 -8.76 -34.33 -32.16
C ASP A 110 -9.72 -33.43 -32.95
N SER A 111 -10.72 -32.86 -32.30
CA SER A 111 -11.63 -31.91 -32.91
C SER A 111 -10.92 -30.66 -33.47
N LEU A 112 -9.76 -30.28 -32.91
CA LEU A 112 -8.93 -29.18 -33.41
C LEU A 112 -8.35 -29.47 -34.80
N VAL A 113 -8.05 -30.73 -35.12
CA VAL A 113 -7.50 -31.09 -36.44
C VAL A 113 -8.46 -30.65 -37.54
N LYS A 114 -9.78 -30.84 -37.31
CA LYS A 114 -10.83 -30.42 -38.25
C LYS A 114 -10.89 -28.90 -38.39
N THR A 115 -10.78 -28.16 -37.29
CA THR A 115 -10.81 -26.68 -37.27
C THR A 115 -9.71 -26.06 -38.13
N PHE A 116 -8.55 -26.71 -38.24
CA PHE A 116 -7.39 -26.20 -38.97
C PHE A 116 -7.10 -26.95 -40.28
N SER A 117 -7.94 -27.91 -40.70
CA SER A 117 -7.75 -28.66 -41.95
C SER A 117 -7.82 -27.78 -43.21
N ASP A 118 -8.60 -26.69 -43.16
CA ASP A 118 -8.78 -25.74 -44.27
C ASP A 118 -7.82 -24.53 -44.20
N LYS A 119 -6.83 -24.57 -43.30
CA LYS A 119 -5.82 -23.51 -43.12
C LYS A 119 -4.46 -24.03 -43.59
N ASP A 120 -3.53 -23.13 -43.92
CA ASP A 120 -2.15 -23.46 -44.35
C ASP A 120 -1.26 -24.04 -43.21
N ILE A 121 -1.85 -24.73 -42.24
CA ILE A 121 -1.14 -25.37 -41.13
C ILE A 121 -1.26 -26.88 -41.24
N LYS A 122 -0.11 -27.54 -41.39
CA LYS A 122 0.01 -29.00 -41.31
C LYS A 122 -0.21 -29.44 -39.85
N VAL A 123 -1.39 -30.00 -39.57
CA VAL A 123 -1.77 -30.54 -38.25
C VAL A 123 -1.88 -32.07 -38.29
N GLN A 124 -1.45 -32.74 -37.23
CA GLN A 124 -1.56 -34.18 -37.08
C GLN A 124 -1.96 -34.54 -35.65
N SER A 125 -2.99 -35.39 -35.50
CA SER A 125 -3.30 -36.00 -34.21
C SER A 125 -2.30 -37.10 -33.85
N THR A 126 -1.91 -37.17 -32.59
CA THR A 126 -1.07 -38.23 -32.05
C THR A 126 -1.49 -38.60 -30.62
N GLY A 127 -1.39 -39.89 -30.28
CA GLY A 127 -1.58 -40.35 -28.91
C GLY A 127 -0.36 -40.12 -28.00
N VAL A 128 0.82 -39.91 -28.58
CA VAL A 128 2.10 -39.77 -27.86
C VAL A 128 2.91 -38.64 -28.50
N PHE A 129 3.55 -37.81 -27.69
CA PHE A 129 4.44 -36.75 -28.19
C PHE A 129 5.62 -37.36 -28.97
N GLN A 130 5.96 -36.73 -30.10
CA GLN A 130 7.11 -37.07 -30.95
C GLN A 130 7.98 -35.82 -31.14
N ASP A 131 9.30 -35.98 -31.13
CA ASP A 131 10.25 -34.86 -31.25
C ASP A 131 10.36 -34.28 -32.67
N SER A 132 9.72 -34.93 -33.65
CA SER A 132 9.63 -34.50 -35.06
C SER A 132 8.68 -33.33 -35.29
N PHE A 133 7.78 -33.05 -34.34
CA PHE A 133 6.89 -31.88 -34.44
C PHE A 133 7.70 -30.59 -34.26
N GLY A 134 7.25 -29.50 -34.89
CA GLY A 134 7.76 -28.16 -34.56
C GLY A 134 6.90 -27.46 -33.51
N VAL A 135 5.62 -27.83 -33.39
CA VAL A 135 4.73 -27.37 -32.32
C VAL A 135 3.94 -28.55 -31.77
N TYR A 136 3.73 -28.58 -30.46
CA TYR A 136 2.85 -29.56 -29.80
C TYR A 136 1.73 -28.86 -29.03
N CYS A 137 0.49 -29.33 -29.21
CA CYS A 137 -0.71 -28.85 -28.52
C CYS A 137 -1.25 -29.93 -27.58
N MET A 138 -1.38 -29.60 -26.30
CA MET A 138 -1.82 -30.54 -25.27
C MET A 138 -2.72 -29.90 -24.21
N ASP A 139 -3.45 -30.73 -23.47
CA ASP A 139 -4.04 -30.33 -22.21
C ASP A 139 -3.00 -30.25 -21.08
N ALA A 140 -3.39 -29.67 -19.94
CA ALA A 140 -2.51 -29.51 -18.78
C ALA A 140 -2.55 -30.68 -17.77
N TYR A 141 -3.14 -31.82 -18.11
CA TYR A 141 -3.41 -32.91 -17.17
C TYR A 141 -2.48 -34.13 -17.33
N ASN A 142 -1.58 -34.11 -18.31
CA ASN A 142 -0.62 -35.20 -18.53
C ASN A 142 0.83 -34.70 -18.46
N ALA A 143 1.66 -35.36 -17.64
CA ALA A 143 3.09 -35.07 -17.48
C ALA A 143 3.99 -36.29 -17.69
N SER A 144 3.50 -37.36 -18.33
CA SER A 144 4.27 -38.61 -18.52
C SER A 144 5.55 -38.39 -19.33
N GLN A 145 5.51 -37.51 -20.35
CA GLN A 145 6.63 -37.16 -21.23
C GLN A 145 7.24 -35.80 -20.90
N LYS A 146 7.21 -35.39 -19.62
CA LYS A 146 7.67 -34.04 -19.22
C LYS A 146 9.13 -33.75 -19.55
N LYS A 147 10.03 -34.74 -19.50
CA LYS A 147 11.46 -34.54 -19.79
C LYS A 147 11.67 -34.25 -21.28
N GLU A 148 10.97 -35.00 -22.12
CA GLU A 148 10.98 -34.90 -23.58
C GLU A 148 10.38 -33.55 -24.02
N LEU A 149 9.27 -33.14 -23.42
CA LEU A 149 8.62 -31.85 -23.70
C LEU A 149 9.48 -30.65 -23.30
N ILE A 150 10.09 -30.67 -22.11
CA ILE A 150 11.01 -29.61 -21.66
C ILE A 150 12.21 -29.52 -22.62
N ALA A 151 12.81 -30.66 -22.98
CA ALA A 151 13.93 -30.70 -23.92
C ALA A 151 13.53 -30.22 -25.32
N PHE A 152 12.32 -30.54 -25.77
CA PHE A 152 11.74 -30.09 -27.04
C PHE A 152 11.62 -28.57 -27.09
N VAL A 153 10.98 -27.96 -26.10
CA VAL A 153 10.87 -26.49 -26.03
C VAL A 153 12.25 -25.87 -25.94
N LYS A 154 13.13 -26.36 -25.06
CA LYS A 154 14.49 -25.84 -24.90
C LYS A 154 15.27 -25.77 -26.22
N LYS A 155 15.10 -26.77 -27.10
CA LYS A 155 15.76 -26.86 -28.41
C LYS A 155 15.15 -25.95 -29.50
N GLY A 156 13.98 -25.35 -29.27
CA GLY A 156 13.31 -24.48 -30.24
C GLY A 156 11.87 -24.86 -30.56
N GLY A 157 11.34 -25.92 -29.95
CA GLY A 157 9.95 -26.34 -30.12
C GLY A 157 8.94 -25.34 -29.56
N GLY A 158 7.76 -25.30 -30.17
CA GLY A 158 6.62 -24.55 -29.66
C GLY A 158 5.66 -25.43 -28.84
N LEU A 159 5.18 -24.96 -27.69
CA LEU A 159 4.20 -25.66 -26.87
C LEU A 159 2.96 -24.79 -26.63
N LEU A 160 1.79 -25.27 -27.03
CA LEU A 160 0.49 -24.75 -26.63
C LEU A 160 -0.09 -25.70 -25.57
N ILE A 161 -0.35 -25.18 -24.37
CA ILE A 161 -0.92 -25.97 -23.28
C ILE A 161 -2.16 -25.28 -22.70
N ALA A 162 -3.20 -26.04 -22.40
CA ALA A 162 -4.42 -25.48 -21.84
C ALA A 162 -5.03 -26.36 -20.74
N GLY A 163 -5.52 -25.72 -19.68
CA GLY A 163 -6.22 -26.43 -18.60
C GLY A 163 -6.40 -25.57 -17.34
N GLN A 164 -7.06 -26.13 -16.34
CA GLN A 164 -7.37 -25.48 -15.08
C GLN A 164 -6.92 -26.35 -13.91
N ALA A 165 -6.21 -25.76 -12.96
CA ALA A 165 -5.65 -26.53 -11.84
C ALA A 165 -6.58 -26.61 -10.61
N TRP A 166 -7.59 -25.74 -10.48
CA TRP A 166 -8.51 -25.75 -9.33
C TRP A 166 -9.24 -27.08 -9.07
N PRO A 167 -9.74 -27.84 -10.09
CA PRO A 167 -10.39 -29.12 -9.82
C PRO A 167 -9.41 -30.19 -9.36
N TRP A 168 -8.18 -30.12 -9.89
CA TRP A 168 -7.09 -31.00 -9.49
C TRP A 168 -6.64 -30.70 -8.05
N ALA A 169 -6.53 -29.42 -7.69
CA ALA A 169 -6.16 -28.98 -6.33
C ALA A 169 -7.18 -29.46 -5.29
N ASN A 170 -8.47 -29.39 -5.60
CA ASN A 170 -9.53 -29.88 -4.70
C ASN A 170 -9.43 -31.40 -4.43
N LYS A 171 -8.95 -32.18 -5.41
CA LYS A 171 -8.74 -33.64 -5.26
C LYS A 171 -7.42 -33.98 -4.59
N ASN A 172 -6.46 -33.06 -4.58
CA ASN A 172 -5.08 -33.24 -4.09
C ASN A 172 -4.73 -32.13 -3.08
N SER A 173 -5.57 -31.92 -2.06
CA SER A 173 -5.52 -30.74 -1.19
C SER A 173 -4.23 -30.59 -0.37
N THR A 174 -3.41 -31.63 -0.28
CA THR A 174 -2.10 -31.61 0.40
C THR A 174 -0.94 -31.31 -0.54
N GLU A 175 -1.16 -31.33 -1.85
CA GLU A 175 -0.11 -31.16 -2.85
C GLU A 175 0.00 -29.71 -3.31
N ASN A 176 1.23 -29.23 -3.50
CA ASN A 176 1.44 -27.89 -4.01
C ASN A 176 1.22 -27.81 -5.52
N VAL A 177 0.20 -27.05 -5.94
CA VAL A 177 -0.19 -26.92 -7.36
C VAL A 177 0.96 -26.43 -8.24
N CYS A 178 1.78 -25.47 -7.78
CA CYS A 178 2.88 -24.91 -8.57
C CYS A 178 3.94 -25.95 -8.95
N PHE A 179 4.07 -27.03 -8.18
CA PHE A 179 5.08 -28.07 -8.41
C PHE A 179 4.49 -29.41 -8.87
N GLN A 180 3.26 -29.73 -8.47
CA GLN A 180 2.70 -31.07 -8.61
C GLN A 180 1.63 -31.18 -9.69
N PHE A 181 0.97 -30.09 -10.06
CA PHE A 181 0.01 -30.11 -11.16
C PHE A 181 0.71 -30.50 -12.47
N PRO A 182 0.19 -31.48 -13.26
CA PRO A 182 0.90 -32.02 -14.42
C PRO A 182 1.38 -30.97 -15.43
N GLY A 183 0.53 -30.00 -15.77
CA GLY A 183 0.92 -28.90 -16.67
C GLY A 183 2.08 -28.07 -16.13
N ASN A 184 2.08 -27.77 -14.83
CA ASN A 184 3.19 -27.04 -14.19
C ASN A 184 4.48 -27.86 -14.19
N GLN A 185 4.41 -29.19 -14.11
CA GLN A 185 5.60 -30.04 -14.25
C GLN A 185 6.25 -29.95 -15.64
N VAL A 186 5.57 -29.37 -16.64
CA VAL A 186 6.09 -29.15 -17.98
C VAL A 186 6.50 -27.69 -18.19
N ILE A 187 5.63 -26.72 -17.86
CA ILE A 187 5.82 -25.32 -18.25
C ILE A 187 6.43 -24.41 -17.19
N ASN A 188 6.55 -24.84 -15.92
CA ASN A 188 7.08 -23.97 -14.87
C ASN A 188 8.50 -23.46 -15.14
N VAL A 189 9.27 -24.18 -15.95
CA VAL A 189 10.62 -23.77 -16.42
C VAL A 189 10.62 -22.43 -17.16
N SER A 190 9.46 -22.03 -17.71
CA SER A 190 9.24 -20.77 -18.41
C SER A 190 8.73 -19.64 -17.53
N GLY A 191 8.54 -19.91 -16.23
CA GLY A 191 8.00 -18.94 -15.27
C GLY A 191 6.48 -18.73 -15.36
N ILE A 192 5.74 -19.61 -16.05
CA ILE A 192 4.27 -19.63 -16.08
C ILE A 192 3.77 -20.80 -15.22
N TYR A 193 2.74 -20.55 -14.40
CA TYR A 193 2.13 -21.54 -13.52
C TYR A 193 0.60 -21.45 -13.58
N PHE A 194 -0.07 -22.59 -13.70
CA PHE A 194 -1.49 -22.73 -13.39
C PHE A 194 -1.70 -22.71 -11.87
N THR A 195 -2.67 -21.95 -11.37
CA THR A 195 -2.98 -21.87 -9.93
C THR A 195 -4.30 -22.53 -9.57
N SER A 196 -4.54 -22.75 -8.27
CA SER A 196 -5.84 -23.21 -7.75
C SER A 196 -6.92 -22.12 -7.74
N ASN A 197 -6.59 -20.87 -8.09
CA ASN A 197 -7.54 -19.77 -8.02
C ASN A 197 -8.49 -19.84 -9.21
N TYR A 198 -9.76 -19.50 -8.97
CA TYR A 198 -10.73 -19.33 -10.06
C TYR A 198 -10.39 -18.06 -10.86
N GLY A 199 -10.43 -18.19 -12.17
CA GLY A 199 -10.33 -17.07 -13.10
C GLY A 199 -11.71 -16.51 -13.44
N ASP A 200 -11.77 -15.22 -13.74
CA ASP A 200 -12.98 -14.54 -14.18
C ASP A 200 -13.54 -15.10 -15.49
N ARG A 201 -14.86 -15.06 -15.61
CA ARG A 201 -15.59 -15.32 -16.85
C ARG A 201 -16.15 -14.01 -17.38
N GLY A 202 -16.02 -13.79 -18.68
CA GLY A 202 -16.47 -12.57 -19.32
C GLY A 202 -15.99 -12.47 -20.76
N VAL A 203 -16.34 -11.38 -21.42
CA VAL A 203 -15.77 -11.01 -22.71
C VAL A 203 -14.72 -9.95 -22.44
N PHE A 204 -13.45 -10.27 -22.67
CA PHE A 204 -12.35 -9.38 -22.35
C PHE A 204 -11.76 -8.78 -23.62
N SER A 205 -11.56 -7.47 -23.61
CA SER A 205 -10.90 -6.76 -24.72
C SER A 205 -9.40 -6.96 -24.66
N ILE A 206 -8.77 -7.13 -25.82
CA ILE A 206 -7.33 -7.21 -25.92
C ILE A 206 -6.73 -5.81 -25.77
N SER A 207 -5.75 -5.68 -24.87
CA SER A 207 -5.06 -4.42 -24.64
C SER A 207 -4.25 -4.00 -25.88
N LYS A 208 -4.15 -2.69 -26.11
CA LYS A 208 -3.31 -2.12 -27.18
C LYS A 208 -1.81 -2.26 -26.89
N GLU A 209 -1.47 -2.36 -25.62
CA GLU A 209 -0.11 -2.56 -25.13
C GLU A 209 -0.04 -3.84 -24.31
N VAL A 210 1.16 -4.38 -24.10
CA VAL A 210 1.37 -5.56 -23.26
C VAL A 210 0.80 -5.29 -21.87
N PRO A 211 -0.17 -6.08 -21.37
CA PRO A 211 -0.74 -5.87 -20.05
C PRO A 211 0.32 -5.95 -18.95
N ILE A 212 0.12 -5.21 -17.87
CA ILE A 212 1.01 -5.27 -16.70
C ILE A 212 0.83 -6.63 -16.01
N CYS A 213 1.94 -7.29 -15.68
CA CYS A 213 1.92 -8.52 -14.90
C CYS A 213 1.37 -8.22 -13.49
N PRO A 214 0.36 -8.96 -12.99
CA PRO A 214 -0.19 -8.74 -11.66
C PRO A 214 0.89 -8.91 -10.59
N LEU A 215 0.89 -8.00 -9.63
CA LEU A 215 1.87 -7.98 -8.54
C LEU A 215 1.55 -8.98 -7.42
N LEU A 216 0.36 -9.60 -7.42
CA LEU A 216 -0.11 -10.46 -6.33
C LEU A 216 -1.04 -11.55 -6.87
N VAL A 217 -0.57 -12.79 -6.83
CA VAL A 217 -1.36 -13.99 -7.17
C VAL A 217 -1.17 -15.02 -6.06
N ARG A 218 -2.27 -15.53 -5.50
CA ARG A 218 -2.19 -16.60 -4.48
C ARG A 218 -1.67 -17.88 -5.14
N HIS A 219 -0.59 -18.45 -4.58
CA HIS A 219 0.10 -19.60 -5.18
C HIS A 219 0.18 -20.83 -4.26
N GLY A 220 -0.20 -20.70 -2.99
CA GLY A 220 -0.32 -21.82 -2.03
C GLY A 220 1.00 -22.46 -1.60
N ILE A 221 2.14 -21.79 -1.77
CA ILE A 221 3.43 -22.28 -1.24
C ILE A 221 3.54 -21.93 0.24
N ASP A 222 3.92 -22.91 1.05
CA ASP A 222 4.12 -22.77 2.48
C ASP A 222 5.57 -22.36 2.81
N PHE A 223 5.86 -21.06 2.64
CA PHE A 223 7.16 -20.52 3.01
C PHE A 223 7.45 -20.62 4.51
N ILE A 224 6.43 -20.79 5.36
CA ILE A 224 6.63 -20.98 6.79
C ILE A 224 7.28 -22.33 7.05
N GLN A 225 6.79 -23.37 6.38
CA GLN A 225 7.42 -24.69 6.47
C GLN A 225 8.83 -24.69 5.89
N ASP A 226 9.07 -23.98 4.78
CA ASP A 226 10.41 -23.84 4.21
C ASP A 226 11.37 -23.11 5.16
N LEU A 227 10.91 -22.01 5.78
CA LEU A 227 11.69 -21.27 6.77
C LEU A 227 12.05 -22.17 7.97
N ARG A 228 11.09 -22.96 8.47
CA ARG A 228 11.35 -23.94 9.54
C ARG A 228 12.41 -24.95 9.15
N SER A 229 12.38 -25.45 7.92
CA SER A 229 13.41 -26.37 7.41
C SER A 229 14.78 -25.71 7.29
N LEU A 230 14.85 -24.48 6.79
CA LEU A 230 16.11 -23.73 6.65
C LEU A 230 16.74 -23.36 8.00
N LEU A 231 15.92 -23.01 8.99
CA LEU A 231 16.38 -22.54 10.31
C LEU A 231 16.36 -23.63 11.39
N ALA A 232 16.10 -24.89 11.04
CA ALA A 232 16.04 -26.00 11.99
C ALA A 232 17.35 -26.13 12.79
N GLY A 233 17.28 -25.97 14.11
CA GLY A 233 18.45 -26.06 15.00
C GLY A 233 19.42 -24.89 14.92
N VAL A 234 19.09 -23.82 14.18
CA VAL A 234 19.87 -22.57 14.16
C VAL A 234 19.47 -21.73 15.37
N THR A 235 20.43 -21.37 16.22
CA THR A 235 20.18 -20.50 17.39
C THR A 235 20.45 -19.03 17.10
N ASP A 236 21.45 -18.78 16.26
CA ASP A 236 21.99 -17.46 15.93
C ASP A 236 22.49 -17.46 14.48
N LEU A 237 22.25 -16.35 13.78
CA LEU A 237 22.81 -16.05 12.47
C LEU A 237 23.92 -15.02 12.68
N ASN A 238 25.14 -15.50 12.98
CA ASN A 238 26.29 -14.64 13.23
C ASN A 238 27.05 -14.35 11.93
N ILE A 239 27.05 -13.06 11.55
CA ILE A 239 27.76 -12.51 10.40
C ILE A 239 28.75 -11.41 10.79
N GLU A 240 29.06 -11.24 12.09
CA GLU A 240 29.85 -10.13 12.63
C GLU A 240 31.27 -10.05 12.05
N ASN A 241 31.92 -11.20 11.86
CA ASN A 241 33.29 -11.29 11.36
C ASN A 241 33.38 -11.73 9.88
N GLU A 242 32.25 -11.75 9.19
CA GLU A 242 32.11 -12.36 7.85
C GLU A 242 32.23 -11.34 6.72
N GLY A 243 32.87 -10.20 6.97
CA GLY A 243 32.93 -9.07 6.05
C GLY A 243 31.71 -8.17 6.17
N VAL A 244 31.66 -7.11 5.36
CA VAL A 244 30.53 -6.18 5.35
C VAL A 244 29.48 -6.71 4.38
N PRO A 245 28.31 -7.18 4.85
CA PRO A 245 27.27 -7.71 3.98
C PRO A 245 26.54 -6.59 3.22
N SER A 246 25.97 -6.94 2.06
CA SER A 246 25.02 -6.06 1.34
C SER A 246 23.58 -6.28 1.80
N GLN A 247 22.68 -5.36 1.50
CA GLN A 247 21.22 -5.55 1.69
C GLN A 247 20.61 -6.37 0.54
N LEU A 248 19.64 -7.24 0.82
CA LEU A 248 18.81 -7.91 -0.19
C LEU A 248 17.48 -7.17 -0.40
N LEU A 249 17.09 -7.07 -1.67
CA LEU A 249 15.72 -6.79 -2.08
C LEU A 249 15.08 -8.11 -2.50
N VAL A 250 14.11 -8.59 -1.71
CA VAL A 250 13.31 -9.79 -2.02
C VAL A 250 12.03 -9.34 -2.70
N HIS A 251 11.96 -9.45 -4.04
CA HIS A 251 10.90 -8.86 -4.85
C HIS A 251 10.04 -9.87 -5.62
N GLY A 252 10.51 -11.11 -5.83
CA GLY A 252 9.73 -12.12 -6.55
C GLY A 252 8.60 -12.72 -5.73
N LEU A 253 7.54 -13.12 -6.41
CA LEU A 253 6.37 -13.78 -5.82
C LEU A 253 6.72 -15.11 -5.14
N LEU A 254 7.69 -15.83 -5.70
CA LEU A 254 8.17 -17.09 -5.13
C LEU A 254 9.45 -16.95 -4.28
N ALA A 255 9.77 -15.74 -3.83
CA ALA A 255 10.94 -15.44 -3.01
C ALA A 255 10.53 -14.96 -1.60
N PHE A 256 11.33 -15.30 -0.58
CA PHE A 256 11.08 -14.95 0.80
C PHE A 256 12.37 -14.68 1.60
N PRO A 257 12.34 -13.72 2.55
CA PRO A 257 13.47 -13.48 3.43
C PRO A 257 13.67 -14.64 4.41
N VAL A 258 14.92 -14.92 4.76
CA VAL A 258 15.31 -15.99 5.70
C VAL A 258 16.03 -15.42 6.93
N GLY A 259 16.85 -14.39 6.74
CA GLY A 259 17.54 -13.67 7.81
C GLY A 259 17.38 -12.16 7.66
N LEU A 260 16.99 -11.50 8.76
CA LEU A 260 16.84 -10.04 8.85
C LEU A 260 17.68 -9.49 9.99
N ASP A 261 18.16 -8.26 9.83
CA ASP A 261 18.72 -7.50 10.94
C ASP A 261 17.61 -6.87 11.83
N ASP A 262 18.03 -6.18 12.89
CA ASP A 262 17.13 -5.51 13.84
C ASP A 262 16.33 -4.35 13.19
N SER A 263 16.70 -3.94 11.97
CA SER A 263 16.00 -2.92 11.16
C SER A 263 15.15 -3.55 10.05
N HIS A 264 14.87 -4.86 10.14
CA HIS A 264 14.10 -5.63 9.16
C HIS A 264 14.71 -5.66 7.74
N GLN A 265 16.02 -5.43 7.61
CA GLN A 265 16.75 -5.53 6.34
C GLN A 265 17.18 -6.97 6.10
N SER A 266 16.86 -7.51 4.93
CA SER A 266 17.19 -8.90 4.60
C SER A 266 18.67 -9.07 4.21
N PHE A 267 19.33 -10.06 4.80
CA PHE A 267 20.72 -10.44 4.49
C PHE A 267 20.87 -11.91 4.06
N LEU A 268 19.83 -12.73 4.26
CA LEU A 268 19.65 -14.06 3.69
C LEU A 268 18.24 -14.15 3.10
N ALA A 269 18.12 -14.75 1.92
CA ALA A 269 16.83 -14.98 1.26
C ALA A 269 16.82 -16.32 0.52
N ALA A 270 15.63 -16.84 0.26
CA ALA A 270 15.41 -18.04 -0.52
C ALA A 270 14.31 -17.84 -1.56
N ALA A 271 14.32 -18.63 -2.61
CA ALA A 271 13.30 -18.57 -3.67
C ALA A 271 13.10 -19.91 -4.36
N TYR A 272 11.93 -20.05 -4.98
CA TYR A 272 11.66 -21.08 -5.98
C TYR A 272 11.67 -20.50 -7.38
N TYR A 273 12.17 -21.27 -8.34
CA TYR A 273 12.05 -20.95 -9.76
C TYR A 273 12.01 -22.23 -10.59
N GLY A 274 11.01 -22.37 -11.46
CA GLY A 274 10.70 -23.63 -12.11
C GLY A 274 10.49 -24.74 -11.08
N LYS A 275 11.34 -25.77 -11.13
CA LYS A 275 11.39 -26.88 -10.15
C LYS A 275 12.53 -26.73 -9.14
N GLY A 276 13.40 -25.76 -9.34
CA GLY A 276 14.59 -25.56 -8.52
C GLY A 276 14.35 -24.64 -7.33
N ARG A 277 15.42 -24.47 -6.58
CA ARG A 277 15.46 -23.74 -5.32
C ARG A 277 16.73 -22.90 -5.29
N VAL A 278 16.64 -21.71 -4.69
CA VAL A 278 17.75 -20.77 -4.60
C VAL A 278 17.88 -20.28 -3.17
N VAL A 279 19.10 -20.22 -2.65
CA VAL A 279 19.44 -19.55 -1.39
C VAL A 279 20.53 -18.53 -1.66
N VAL A 280 20.31 -17.31 -1.18
CA VAL A 280 21.18 -16.16 -1.42
C VAL A 280 21.78 -15.65 -0.12
N ALA A 281 23.10 -15.51 -0.10
CA ALA A 281 23.88 -14.84 0.94
C ALA A 281 24.47 -13.53 0.43
N THR A 282 24.77 -12.61 1.34
CA THR A 282 25.13 -11.22 1.03
C THR A 282 26.62 -10.92 1.15
N HIS A 283 27.42 -11.97 1.34
CA HIS A 283 28.88 -11.94 1.31
C HIS A 283 29.42 -13.35 1.09
N GLU A 284 30.51 -13.54 0.32
CA GLU A 284 31.03 -14.89 0.05
C GLU A 284 31.54 -15.64 1.30
N ARG A 285 32.02 -14.92 2.33
CA ARG A 285 32.50 -15.53 3.59
C ARG A 285 31.37 -16.17 4.40
N GLN A 286 30.13 -15.68 4.24
CA GLN A 286 28.96 -16.32 4.87
C GLN A 286 28.74 -17.76 4.35
N LEU A 287 29.28 -18.11 3.19
CA LEU A 287 29.16 -19.45 2.61
C LEU A 287 30.16 -20.46 3.17
N ASN A 288 31.17 -20.05 3.95
CA ASN A 288 32.18 -20.98 4.47
C ASN A 288 32.46 -20.83 5.97
N THR A 289 31.71 -19.97 6.66
CA THR A 289 31.91 -19.73 8.08
C THR A 289 31.35 -20.85 8.97
N PRO A 290 32.09 -21.29 10.01
CA PRO A 290 31.57 -22.25 10.97
C PRO A 290 30.38 -21.69 11.76
N TYR A 291 30.23 -20.37 11.86
CA TYR A 291 29.14 -19.74 12.61
C TYR A 291 27.76 -19.92 11.95
N LEU A 292 27.73 -20.12 10.62
CA LEU A 292 26.51 -20.42 9.87
C LEU A 292 26.42 -21.91 9.47
N LYS A 293 27.28 -22.77 10.02
CA LYS A 293 27.37 -24.19 9.66
C LYS A 293 26.01 -24.89 9.62
N THR A 294 25.21 -24.80 10.68
CA THR A 294 23.90 -25.47 10.75
C THR A 294 22.96 -24.96 9.66
N PHE A 295 22.91 -23.64 9.46
CA PHE A 295 22.13 -23.04 8.39
C PHE A 295 22.58 -23.51 7.00
N LEU A 296 23.89 -23.55 6.73
CA LEU A 296 24.44 -23.99 5.45
C LEU A 296 24.10 -25.46 5.16
N LEU A 297 24.18 -26.35 6.16
CA LEU A 297 23.79 -27.75 6.00
C LEU A 297 22.28 -27.89 5.70
N ASN A 298 21.43 -27.13 6.40
CA ASN A 298 20.00 -27.10 6.14
C ASN A 298 19.70 -26.54 4.75
N ALA A 299 20.39 -25.47 4.33
CA ALA A 299 20.25 -24.87 3.01
C ALA A 299 20.62 -25.86 1.92
N ILE A 300 21.74 -26.59 2.03
CA ILE A 300 22.14 -27.62 1.06
C ILE A 300 21.09 -28.74 0.98
N SER A 301 20.59 -29.23 2.12
CA SER A 301 19.53 -30.24 2.18
C SER A 301 18.24 -29.76 1.52
N TRP A 302 17.83 -28.52 1.81
CA TRP A 302 16.66 -27.89 1.21
C TRP A 302 16.83 -27.68 -0.30
N LEU A 303 18.02 -27.25 -0.75
CA LEU A 303 18.36 -27.08 -2.16
C LEU A 303 18.37 -28.40 -2.94
N ASP A 304 18.89 -29.48 -2.34
CA ASP A 304 18.91 -30.83 -2.94
C ASP A 304 17.50 -31.41 -3.11
N ALA A 305 16.55 -31.00 -2.25
CA ALA A 305 15.16 -31.43 -2.28
C ALA A 305 15.00 -32.97 -2.33
N GLY A 306 15.93 -33.71 -1.71
CA GLY A 306 15.92 -35.17 -1.63
C GLY A 306 16.41 -35.89 -2.89
N ARG A 307 17.00 -35.19 -3.86
CA ARG A 307 17.57 -35.82 -5.07
C ARG A 307 18.80 -36.69 -4.78
N GLN A 308 19.50 -36.42 -3.68
CA GLN A 308 20.73 -37.13 -3.27
C GLN A 308 21.80 -37.17 -4.37
N GLY A 309 21.87 -36.11 -5.18
CA GLY A 309 22.85 -36.02 -6.27
C GLY A 309 24.16 -35.36 -5.83
N LYS A 310 25.10 -35.23 -6.76
CA LYS A 310 26.41 -34.62 -6.48
C LYS A 310 26.27 -33.11 -6.21
N ILE A 311 26.93 -32.62 -5.17
CA ILE A 311 27.05 -31.19 -4.88
C ILE A 311 28.34 -30.67 -5.51
N GLY A 312 28.21 -29.70 -6.42
CA GLY A 312 29.33 -29.05 -7.10
C GLY A 312 29.62 -27.70 -6.48
N ILE A 313 30.89 -27.41 -6.23
CA ILE A 313 31.33 -26.18 -5.56
C ILE A 313 32.34 -25.46 -6.46
N GLU A 314 32.13 -24.17 -6.69
CA GLU A 314 33.08 -23.34 -7.42
C GLU A 314 34.45 -23.34 -6.73
N SER A 315 35.53 -23.38 -7.51
CA SER A 315 36.92 -23.46 -7.01
C SER A 315 37.35 -22.39 -6.01
N ARG A 316 36.64 -21.25 -5.94
CA ARG A 316 36.90 -20.15 -4.99
C ARG A 316 36.24 -20.38 -3.62
N LEU A 317 35.30 -21.30 -3.50
CA LEU A 317 34.57 -21.62 -2.28
C LEU A 317 35.10 -22.90 -1.59
N LYS A 318 36.43 -23.12 -1.60
CA LYS A 318 37.05 -24.33 -1.00
C LYS A 318 36.65 -24.54 0.45
N GLY A 319 36.55 -23.47 1.24
CA GLY A 319 36.13 -23.58 2.64
C GLY A 319 34.71 -24.16 2.82
N LEU A 320 33.79 -23.92 1.88
CA LEU A 320 32.47 -24.58 1.91
C LEU A 320 32.60 -26.07 1.62
N ASN A 321 33.44 -26.46 0.65
CA ASN A 321 33.70 -27.87 0.35
C ASN A 321 34.28 -28.61 1.57
N ASP A 322 35.21 -27.98 2.27
CA ASP A 322 35.81 -28.56 3.47
C ASP A 322 34.76 -28.71 4.58
N LEU A 323 33.97 -27.66 4.84
CA LEU A 323 32.87 -27.68 5.80
C LEU A 323 31.86 -28.80 5.49
N LEU A 324 31.47 -28.99 4.23
CA LEU A 324 30.50 -30.02 3.86
C LEU A 324 31.08 -31.43 4.00
N ASN A 325 32.32 -31.64 3.58
CA ASN A 325 32.98 -32.95 3.69
C ASN A 325 33.25 -33.36 5.15
N GLU A 326 33.64 -32.42 6.01
CA GLU A 326 33.76 -32.64 7.47
C GLU A 326 32.43 -33.11 8.09
N ASN A 327 31.31 -32.69 7.52
CA ASN A 327 29.96 -33.06 7.95
C ASN A 327 29.34 -34.20 7.12
N LYS A 328 30.17 -34.94 6.37
CA LYS A 328 29.79 -36.14 5.60
C LYS A 328 28.76 -35.86 4.50
N VAL A 329 28.72 -34.63 3.98
CA VAL A 329 27.90 -34.26 2.82
C VAL A 329 28.78 -34.37 1.56
N PRO A 330 28.56 -35.35 0.66
CA PRO A 330 29.42 -35.57 -0.50
C PRO A 330 29.44 -34.36 -1.43
N SER A 331 30.57 -33.66 -1.48
CA SER A 331 30.76 -32.49 -2.32
C SER A 331 32.10 -32.52 -3.02
N GLY A 332 32.21 -31.79 -4.12
CA GLY A 332 33.48 -31.68 -4.82
C GLY A 332 33.59 -30.40 -5.63
N ILE A 333 34.82 -29.93 -5.81
CA ILE A 333 35.11 -28.82 -6.70
C ILE A 333 34.74 -29.22 -8.13
N SER A 334 33.88 -28.44 -8.77
CA SER A 334 33.37 -28.70 -10.10
C SER A 334 32.83 -27.41 -10.70
N ASP A 335 33.00 -27.26 -12.01
CA ASP A 335 32.21 -26.29 -12.79
C ASP A 335 30.73 -26.73 -12.82
N LEU A 336 29.84 -25.82 -13.20
CA LEU A 336 28.42 -26.13 -13.35
C LEU A 336 28.21 -27.15 -14.47
N ILE A 337 27.75 -28.35 -14.09
CA ILE A 337 27.33 -29.39 -15.03
C ILE A 337 25.86 -29.79 -14.77
N PRO A 338 25.08 -30.17 -15.80
CA PRO A 338 23.65 -30.43 -15.66
C PRO A 338 23.27 -31.56 -14.70
N SER A 339 24.20 -32.47 -14.38
CA SER A 339 23.95 -33.63 -13.50
C SER A 339 24.12 -33.34 -12.01
N LEU A 340 24.57 -32.14 -11.64
CA LEU A 340 24.63 -31.74 -10.23
C LEU A 340 23.23 -31.68 -9.63
N SER A 341 23.13 -31.92 -8.33
CA SER A 341 21.90 -31.62 -7.60
C SER A 341 21.91 -30.22 -7.04
N VAL A 342 23.06 -29.79 -6.52
CA VAL A 342 23.27 -28.44 -5.97
C VAL A 342 24.55 -27.88 -6.54
N TYR A 343 24.52 -26.59 -6.92
CA TYR A 343 25.68 -25.83 -7.34
C TYR A 343 25.89 -24.64 -6.41
N CYS A 344 27.11 -24.50 -5.88
CA CYS A 344 27.49 -23.42 -4.98
C CYS A 344 28.51 -22.50 -5.66
N CYS A 345 28.17 -21.22 -5.84
CA CYS A 345 29.04 -20.27 -6.53
C CYS A 345 29.01 -18.85 -5.94
N GLN A 346 29.98 -18.05 -6.35
CA GLN A 346 30.00 -16.60 -6.11
C GLN A 346 29.14 -15.87 -7.17
N SER A 347 28.79 -14.62 -6.90
CA SER A 347 27.97 -13.80 -7.81
C SER A 347 28.76 -12.69 -8.53
N TYR A 348 30.09 -12.81 -8.63
CA TYR A 348 30.94 -11.81 -9.31
C TYR A 348 30.98 -11.89 -10.85
N SER A 349 30.44 -12.96 -11.45
CA SER A 349 30.44 -13.17 -12.91
C SER A 349 29.03 -13.43 -13.43
N ASP A 350 28.75 -12.93 -14.63
CA ASP A 350 27.54 -13.20 -15.40
C ASP A 350 27.77 -14.14 -16.60
N SER A 351 28.98 -14.71 -16.72
CA SER A 351 29.39 -15.56 -17.85
C SER A 351 28.54 -16.83 -18.03
N GLU A 352 27.91 -17.31 -16.95
CA GLU A 352 27.13 -18.56 -16.95
C GLU A 352 25.64 -18.35 -16.63
N VAL A 353 25.13 -17.11 -16.75
CA VAL A 353 23.72 -16.76 -16.44
C VAL A 353 22.73 -17.75 -17.04
N GLN A 354 22.82 -18.00 -18.35
CA GLN A 354 21.89 -18.91 -19.03
C GLN A 354 21.96 -20.34 -18.47
N LYS A 355 23.17 -20.86 -18.21
CA LYS A 355 23.34 -22.22 -17.67
C LYS A 355 22.77 -22.32 -16.26
N ILE A 356 22.96 -21.30 -15.42
CA ILE A 356 22.44 -21.26 -14.05
C ILE A 356 20.91 -21.17 -14.07
N HIS A 357 20.33 -20.31 -14.91
CA HIS A 357 18.87 -20.19 -15.07
C HIS A 357 18.25 -21.52 -15.52
N GLU A 358 18.83 -22.18 -16.52
CA GLU A 358 18.37 -23.48 -16.99
C GLU A 358 18.52 -24.56 -15.90
N PHE A 359 19.67 -24.62 -15.22
CA PHE A 359 19.93 -25.55 -14.14
C PHE A 359 18.89 -25.45 -13.02
N VAL A 360 18.61 -24.23 -12.53
CA VAL A 360 17.61 -24.00 -11.49
C VAL A 360 16.20 -24.29 -12.04
N ALA A 361 15.83 -23.76 -13.20
CA ALA A 361 14.50 -23.97 -13.77
C ALA A 361 14.15 -25.47 -13.90
N GLU A 362 15.11 -26.30 -14.31
CA GLU A 362 14.93 -27.75 -14.51
C GLU A 362 14.95 -28.57 -13.21
N GLY A 363 15.29 -27.96 -12.07
CA GLY A 363 15.20 -28.60 -10.75
C GLY A 363 16.43 -28.46 -9.88
N GLY A 364 17.54 -27.90 -10.38
CA GLY A 364 18.77 -27.72 -9.61
C GLY A 364 18.63 -26.78 -8.42
N GLY A 365 19.46 -27.01 -7.40
CA GLY A 365 19.58 -26.14 -6.24
C GLY A 365 20.76 -25.17 -6.39
N LEU A 366 20.55 -23.87 -6.22
CA LEU A 366 21.61 -22.86 -6.28
C LEU A 366 21.86 -22.25 -4.89
N LEU A 367 23.09 -22.38 -4.40
CA LEU A 367 23.59 -21.58 -3.27
C LEU A 367 24.54 -20.53 -3.82
N ILE A 368 24.23 -19.25 -3.61
CA ILE A 368 24.98 -18.17 -4.21
C ILE A 368 25.17 -17.01 -3.23
N GLY A 369 26.35 -16.38 -3.23
CA GLY A 369 26.56 -15.21 -2.37
C GLY A 369 27.84 -14.43 -2.63
N CYS A 370 27.70 -13.10 -2.58
CA CYS A 370 28.74 -12.04 -2.62
C CYS A 370 28.12 -10.71 -2.17
N GLN A 371 28.92 -9.64 -2.18
CA GLN A 371 28.53 -8.27 -1.87
C GLN A 371 28.49 -7.37 -3.11
N ALA A 372 27.40 -6.60 -3.27
CA ALA A 372 27.25 -5.61 -4.33
C ALA A 372 27.66 -4.19 -3.90
N TRP A 373 27.74 -3.88 -2.60
CA TRP A 373 28.16 -2.54 -2.12
C TRP A 373 29.57 -2.18 -2.59
N TRP A 374 30.50 -3.15 -2.59
CA TRP A 374 31.86 -2.92 -3.08
C TRP A 374 31.85 -2.62 -4.57
N TRP A 375 31.11 -3.39 -5.36
CA TRP A 375 30.93 -3.13 -6.79
C TRP A 375 30.33 -1.74 -7.04
N ALA A 376 29.30 -1.35 -6.27
CA ALA A 376 28.66 -0.05 -6.37
C ALA A 376 29.62 1.11 -6.04
N SER A 377 30.52 0.91 -5.07
CA SER A 377 31.57 1.88 -4.76
C SER A 377 32.54 2.13 -5.92
N GLN A 378 32.76 1.12 -6.77
CA GLN A 378 33.61 1.20 -7.95
C GLN A 378 32.87 1.71 -9.20
N HIS A 379 31.54 1.78 -9.16
CA HIS A 379 30.67 2.16 -10.29
C HIS A 379 29.66 3.23 -9.87
N PRO A 380 30.11 4.43 -9.47
CA PRO A 380 29.22 5.49 -9.01
C PRO A 380 28.24 5.90 -10.12
N GLY A 381 26.96 6.06 -9.74
CA GLY A 381 25.88 6.41 -10.67
C GLY A 381 25.25 5.23 -11.42
N GLN A 382 25.82 4.02 -11.33
CA GLN A 382 25.21 2.81 -11.86
C GLN A 382 24.27 2.16 -10.83
N CYS A 383 23.18 1.57 -11.32
CA CYS A 383 22.22 0.90 -10.43
C CYS A 383 22.71 -0.52 -10.14
N ALA A 384 23.18 -0.76 -8.91
CA ALA A 384 23.67 -2.08 -8.51
C ALA A 384 22.63 -3.18 -8.68
N ALA A 385 21.33 -2.89 -8.47
CA ALA A 385 20.29 -3.83 -8.84
C ALA A 385 20.45 -4.18 -10.33
N ALA A 386 20.34 -3.20 -11.23
CA ALA A 386 20.38 -3.36 -12.68
C ALA A 386 21.66 -4.03 -13.25
N GLU A 387 22.82 -3.59 -12.78
CA GLU A 387 24.08 -3.72 -13.52
C GLU A 387 25.09 -4.66 -12.86
N TYR A 388 24.93 -4.96 -11.56
CA TYR A 388 25.81 -5.90 -10.87
C TYR A 388 25.73 -7.30 -11.52
N PRO A 389 26.86 -7.94 -11.89
CA PRO A 389 26.87 -9.23 -12.58
C PRO A 389 26.02 -10.31 -11.89
N GLY A 390 26.11 -10.40 -10.56
CA GLY A 390 25.34 -11.37 -9.79
C GLY A 390 23.84 -11.14 -9.86
N ASN A 391 23.39 -9.89 -10.00
CA ASN A 391 21.97 -9.62 -10.14
C ASN A 391 21.45 -10.08 -11.50
N LYS A 392 22.24 -10.05 -12.58
CA LYS A 392 21.84 -10.64 -13.87
C LYS A 392 21.44 -12.12 -13.75
N ILE A 393 21.97 -12.82 -12.74
CA ILE A 393 21.51 -14.17 -12.34
C ILE A 393 20.28 -14.06 -11.44
N LEU A 394 20.38 -13.32 -10.33
CA LEU A 394 19.44 -13.39 -9.21
C LEU A 394 18.06 -12.77 -9.46
N ASN A 395 17.94 -11.76 -10.33
CA ASN A 395 16.65 -11.08 -10.54
C ASN A 395 15.58 -11.99 -11.11
N THR A 396 15.99 -12.94 -11.97
CA THR A 396 15.11 -13.97 -12.53
C THR A 396 14.50 -14.83 -11.43
N PHE A 397 15.17 -14.96 -10.29
CA PHE A 397 14.69 -15.68 -9.11
C PHE A 397 13.99 -14.77 -8.10
N GLY A 398 13.80 -13.49 -8.41
CA GLY A 398 13.08 -12.55 -7.55
C GLY A 398 13.89 -12.00 -6.38
N ILE A 399 15.22 -12.04 -6.45
CA ILE A 399 16.11 -11.52 -5.40
C ILE A 399 17.15 -10.61 -6.05
N SER A 400 17.47 -9.48 -5.43
CA SER A 400 18.57 -8.60 -5.87
C SER A 400 19.44 -8.21 -4.69
N ILE A 401 20.77 -8.19 -4.89
CA ILE A 401 21.74 -7.66 -3.94
C ILE A 401 21.91 -6.17 -4.20
N LEU A 402 21.64 -5.33 -3.21
CA LEU A 402 21.70 -3.88 -3.33
C LEU A 402 23.11 -3.36 -3.11
N GLY A 403 23.41 -2.19 -3.68
CA GLY A 403 24.68 -1.48 -3.49
C GLY A 403 24.85 -0.85 -2.09
N LYS A 404 23.96 -1.17 -1.14
CA LYS A 404 23.99 -0.68 0.24
C LYS A 404 24.53 -1.78 1.15
N SER A 405 25.41 -1.40 2.08
CA SER A 405 25.85 -2.28 3.16
C SER A 405 24.78 -2.39 4.25
N LEU A 406 24.71 -3.52 4.94
CA LEU A 406 24.07 -3.61 6.25
C LEU A 406 25.11 -3.74 7.36
N LYS A 407 24.66 -3.55 8.61
CA LYS A 407 25.50 -3.76 9.79
C LYS A 407 25.84 -5.26 9.92
N ALA A 408 27.11 -5.59 10.11
CA ALA A 408 27.50 -6.93 10.50
C ALA A 408 27.18 -7.14 11.99
N GLY A 409 26.66 -8.31 12.35
CA GLY A 409 26.27 -8.60 13.73
C GLY A 409 25.80 -10.04 13.92
N THR A 410 25.32 -10.33 15.13
CA THR A 410 24.67 -11.60 15.46
C THR A 410 23.17 -11.39 15.57
N TYR A 411 22.41 -12.02 14.68
CA TYR A 411 20.97 -11.85 14.58
C TYR A 411 20.23 -13.12 14.99
N LYS A 412 19.02 -12.97 15.51
CA LYS A 412 18.17 -14.12 15.81
C LYS A 412 17.53 -14.67 14.52
N PRO A 413 17.34 -16.00 14.42
CA PRO A 413 16.59 -16.59 13.33
C PRO A 413 15.20 -15.95 13.23
N MET A 414 14.77 -15.64 12.00
CA MET A 414 13.43 -15.12 11.74
C MET A 414 12.38 -16.10 12.30
N LYS A 415 11.36 -15.57 12.98
CA LYS A 415 10.26 -16.40 13.45
C LYS A 415 9.23 -16.60 12.35
N PRO A 416 8.53 -17.75 12.32
CA PRO A 416 7.38 -17.99 11.44
C PRO A 416 6.37 -16.84 11.41
N GLU A 417 6.11 -16.19 12.54
CA GLU A 417 5.14 -15.11 12.66
C GLU A 417 5.61 -13.82 11.95
N ASP A 418 6.92 -13.54 11.99
CA ASP A 418 7.52 -12.39 11.31
C ASP A 418 7.45 -12.58 9.78
N LEU A 419 7.72 -13.81 9.32
CA LEU A 419 7.58 -14.16 7.91
C LEU A 419 6.11 -14.11 7.47
N ALA A 420 5.18 -14.62 8.28
CA ALA A 420 3.76 -14.56 7.99
C ALA A 420 3.27 -13.11 7.87
N THR A 421 3.77 -12.21 8.71
CA THR A 421 3.47 -10.77 8.64
C THR A 421 4.03 -10.16 7.35
N SER A 422 5.31 -10.40 7.04
CA SER A 422 5.95 -9.95 5.79
C SER A 422 5.28 -10.51 4.53
N LEU A 423 4.77 -11.74 4.59
CA LEU A 423 4.02 -12.38 3.51
C LEU A 423 2.58 -11.90 3.44
N HIS A 424 1.93 -11.55 4.55
CA HIS A 424 0.58 -10.98 4.58
C HIS A 424 0.56 -9.53 4.08
N ASP A 425 1.64 -8.79 4.32
CA ASP A 425 1.90 -7.49 3.69
C ASP A 425 2.06 -7.61 2.17
N ARG A 426 2.57 -8.75 1.68
CA ARG A 426 2.59 -9.07 0.25
C ARG A 426 1.23 -9.59 -0.22
N TYR A 427 0.68 -10.65 0.36
CA TYR A 427 -0.56 -11.32 -0.03
C TYR A 427 -1.67 -11.08 0.99
N PRO A 428 -2.32 -9.90 0.97
CA PRO A 428 -3.35 -9.58 1.93
C PRO A 428 -4.58 -10.48 1.75
N ASP A 429 -5.38 -10.61 2.81
CA ASP A 429 -6.65 -11.32 2.71
C ASP A 429 -7.65 -10.51 1.87
N LEU A 430 -8.03 -11.04 0.70
CA LEU A 430 -8.96 -10.42 -0.25
C LEU A 430 -10.39 -10.99 -0.09
N SER A 431 -10.72 -11.51 1.09
CA SER A 431 -12.05 -12.02 1.37
C SER A 431 -13.12 -10.93 1.19
N ASP A 432 -14.28 -11.30 0.66
CA ASP A 432 -15.42 -10.40 0.54
C ASP A 432 -15.76 -9.81 1.91
N VAL A 433 -15.76 -8.48 2.01
CA VAL A 433 -16.12 -7.78 3.24
C VAL A 433 -17.51 -7.19 3.08
N ILE A 434 -18.45 -7.71 3.87
CA ILE A 434 -19.79 -7.15 3.99
C ILE A 434 -19.80 -6.19 5.19
N LEU A 435 -20.20 -4.95 4.96
CA LEU A 435 -20.30 -3.93 6.02
C LEU A 435 -21.53 -3.04 5.84
N THR A 436 -22.03 -2.52 6.95
CA THR A 436 -23.15 -1.57 6.96
C THR A 436 -22.61 -0.15 7.14
N ILE A 437 -22.94 0.73 6.20
CA ILE A 437 -22.66 2.17 6.29
C ILE A 437 -23.94 2.91 6.72
N ASP A 438 -23.80 4.01 7.47
CA ASP A 438 -24.91 4.92 7.69
C ASP A 438 -24.96 5.99 6.59
N ALA A 439 -25.93 5.87 5.68
CA ALA A 439 -26.17 6.79 4.59
C ALA A 439 -27.23 7.86 4.94
N LYS A 440 -27.51 8.10 6.23
CA LYS A 440 -28.21 9.32 6.67
C LYS A 440 -27.20 10.46 6.85
N ASN A 441 -27.51 11.64 6.30
CA ASN A 441 -26.70 12.85 6.51
C ASN A 441 -27.55 14.13 6.38
N GLU A 442 -27.70 14.86 7.48
CA GLU A 442 -28.46 16.12 7.54
C GLU A 442 -27.57 17.36 7.30
N GLY A 443 -26.24 17.21 7.34
CA GLY A 443 -25.27 18.29 7.16
C GLY A 443 -24.57 18.29 5.81
N SER A 444 -23.43 18.98 5.71
CA SER A 444 -22.53 18.91 4.55
C SER A 444 -22.06 17.47 4.27
N THR A 445 -21.68 17.15 3.03
CA THR A 445 -21.24 15.80 2.60
C THR A 445 -20.34 15.10 3.63
N ALA A 446 -20.71 13.89 4.03
CA ALA A 446 -20.01 13.15 5.08
C ALA A 446 -19.24 11.96 4.51
N TRP A 447 -18.03 11.70 5.02
CA TRP A 447 -17.24 10.53 4.64
C TRP A 447 -17.46 9.40 5.65
N ARG A 448 -17.95 8.25 5.20
CA ARG A 448 -18.08 7.02 5.99
C ARG A 448 -16.88 6.12 5.73
N SER A 449 -16.07 5.89 6.78
CA SER A 449 -14.93 4.97 6.73
C SER A 449 -15.41 3.53 6.58
N THR A 450 -14.82 2.79 5.65
CA THR A 450 -15.09 1.36 5.48
C THR A 450 -14.16 0.47 6.31
N GLY A 451 -13.02 1.00 6.76
CA GLY A 451 -11.95 0.21 7.36
C GLY A 451 -11.19 -0.64 6.33
N LEU A 452 -11.35 -0.37 5.04
CA LEU A 452 -10.70 -1.10 3.96
C LEU A 452 -9.74 -0.21 3.17
N TYR A 453 -8.71 -0.84 2.64
CA TYR A 453 -7.66 -0.24 1.82
C TYR A 453 -7.56 -0.97 0.48
N LEU A 454 -7.46 -0.22 -0.61
CA LEU A 454 -7.15 -0.75 -1.94
C LEU A 454 -5.65 -0.59 -2.19
N TYR A 455 -4.96 -1.66 -2.58
CA TYR A 455 -3.56 -1.55 -2.96
C TYR A 455 -3.38 -0.85 -4.32
N PRO A 456 -2.23 -0.19 -4.55
CA PRO A 456 -1.91 0.41 -5.84
C PRO A 456 -2.09 -0.58 -7.00
N LEU A 457 -2.61 -0.09 -8.14
CA LEU A 457 -2.81 -0.88 -9.36
C LEU A 457 -3.81 -2.05 -9.23
N GLN A 458 -4.56 -2.13 -8.14
CA GLN A 458 -5.63 -3.11 -7.97
C GLN A 458 -7.00 -2.53 -8.28
N ASN A 459 -7.94 -3.44 -8.52
CA ASN A 459 -9.35 -3.14 -8.69
C ASN A 459 -10.13 -3.74 -7.52
N ALA A 460 -11.13 -3.00 -7.03
CA ALA A 460 -12.14 -3.53 -6.11
C ALA A 460 -13.51 -3.52 -6.77
N SER A 461 -14.32 -4.55 -6.53
CA SER A 461 -15.75 -4.54 -6.86
C SER A 461 -16.54 -4.15 -5.63
N ILE A 462 -17.43 -3.17 -5.74
CA ILE A 462 -18.38 -2.80 -4.69
C ILE A 462 -19.79 -3.10 -5.15
N VAL A 463 -20.50 -3.86 -4.33
CA VAL A 463 -21.91 -4.18 -4.50
C VAL A 463 -22.75 -3.36 -3.53
N PHE A 464 -23.64 -2.54 -4.08
CA PHE A 464 -24.63 -1.71 -3.41
C PHE A 464 -26.02 -2.31 -3.57
N PRO A 465 -26.92 -2.10 -2.59
CA PRO A 465 -28.30 -2.51 -2.72
C PRO A 465 -29.04 -1.55 -3.67
N PRO A 466 -30.15 -1.98 -4.30
CA PRO A 466 -30.92 -1.15 -5.23
C PRO A 466 -31.31 0.23 -4.66
N ALA A 467 -31.60 0.31 -3.36
CA ALA A 467 -31.97 1.56 -2.68
C ALA A 467 -30.86 2.62 -2.66
N ALA A 468 -29.59 2.23 -2.83
CA ALA A 468 -28.46 3.16 -2.89
C ALA A 468 -28.34 3.83 -4.28
N ILE A 469 -28.96 3.26 -5.31
CA ILE A 469 -28.90 3.77 -6.67
C ILE A 469 -29.80 5.00 -6.81
N GLY A 470 -29.23 6.11 -7.30
CA GLY A 470 -29.94 7.39 -7.40
C GLY A 470 -29.94 8.24 -6.13
N ALA A 471 -29.30 7.79 -5.04
CA ALA A 471 -29.14 8.57 -3.81
C ALA A 471 -27.88 9.45 -3.81
N ASP A 472 -27.26 9.65 -4.97
CA ASP A 472 -26.04 10.45 -5.19
C ASP A 472 -24.85 10.10 -4.30
N LEU A 473 -24.79 8.85 -3.80
CA LEU A 473 -23.64 8.32 -3.08
C LEU A 473 -22.41 8.31 -4.01
N GLN A 474 -21.23 8.50 -3.41
CA GLN A 474 -19.95 8.41 -4.11
C GLN A 474 -18.99 7.52 -3.34
N VAL A 475 -18.03 6.93 -4.04
CA VAL A 475 -16.92 6.17 -3.45
C VAL A 475 -15.65 6.96 -3.67
N GLN A 476 -14.89 7.21 -2.61
CA GLN A 476 -13.56 7.81 -2.70
C GLN A 476 -12.49 6.80 -2.31
N ILE A 477 -11.41 6.76 -3.08
CA ILE A 477 -10.18 6.04 -2.72
C ILE A 477 -9.12 7.09 -2.39
N GLY A 478 -8.54 7.00 -1.20
CA GLY A 478 -7.57 7.95 -0.64
C GLY A 478 -8.19 8.86 0.42
N CYS A 479 -7.43 9.16 1.47
CA CYS A 479 -7.89 9.98 2.61
C CYS A 479 -7.61 11.48 2.44
N HIS A 480 -6.80 11.85 1.45
CA HIS A 480 -6.34 13.22 1.22
C HIS A 480 -7.42 14.13 0.63
N SER A 481 -7.18 15.44 0.68
CA SER A 481 -7.98 16.44 -0.06
C SER A 481 -7.15 17.40 -0.91
N ASP A 482 -5.84 17.44 -0.69
CA ASP A 482 -4.95 18.39 -1.36
C ASP A 482 -4.63 18.02 -2.81
N ASP A 483 -4.65 19.04 -3.66
CA ASP A 483 -4.01 19.07 -4.96
C ASP A 483 -2.69 19.85 -4.88
N LEU A 484 -1.57 19.14 -5.02
CA LEU A 484 -0.23 19.74 -4.93
C LEU A 484 0.32 20.19 -6.29
N SER A 485 -0.50 20.25 -7.36
CA SER A 485 -0.02 20.58 -8.71
C SER A 485 0.67 21.95 -8.81
N ASN A 486 0.43 22.85 -7.86
CA ASN A 486 1.04 24.18 -7.79
C ASN A 486 2.35 24.22 -6.96
N LYS A 487 2.82 23.09 -6.41
CA LYS A 487 4.08 23.03 -5.66
C LYS A 487 5.26 22.88 -6.62
N GLU A 488 6.36 23.56 -6.31
CA GLU A 488 7.61 23.47 -7.08
C GLU A 488 8.29 22.11 -6.91
N GLU A 489 8.24 21.55 -5.70
CA GLU A 489 8.80 20.24 -5.37
C GLU A 489 7.69 19.31 -4.85
N LEU A 490 7.71 18.05 -5.27
CA LEU A 490 6.70 17.04 -4.94
C LEU A 490 7.34 15.85 -4.22
N PHE A 491 6.92 15.61 -2.97
CA PHE A 491 7.29 14.44 -2.17
C PHE A 491 6.30 13.27 -2.33
N ARG A 492 5.16 13.53 -2.97
CA ARG A 492 4.19 12.53 -3.44
C ARG A 492 3.51 13.02 -4.73
N PRO A 493 2.81 12.14 -5.47
CA PRO A 493 2.00 12.59 -6.61
C PRO A 493 1.02 13.70 -6.21
N PRO A 494 0.73 14.65 -7.11
CA PRO A 494 0.02 15.87 -6.75
C PRO A 494 -1.41 15.62 -6.30
N VAL A 495 -2.10 14.70 -6.99
CA VAL A 495 -3.45 14.22 -6.66
C VAL A 495 -3.38 12.71 -6.49
N VAL A 496 -3.69 12.23 -5.28
CA VAL A 496 -3.68 10.80 -4.92
C VAL A 496 -5.07 10.24 -4.66
N ILE A 497 -6.11 11.05 -4.78
CA ILE A 497 -7.51 10.63 -4.61
C ILE A 497 -8.19 10.35 -5.93
N LYS A 498 -9.20 9.46 -5.88
CA LYS A 498 -10.13 9.27 -7.00
C LYS A 498 -11.54 9.02 -6.48
N ILE A 499 -12.51 9.70 -7.09
CA ILE A 499 -13.92 9.67 -6.68
C ILE A 499 -14.76 9.06 -7.82
N PHE A 500 -15.67 8.16 -7.44
CA PHE A 500 -16.59 7.46 -8.33
C PHE A 500 -18.03 7.72 -7.89
N LYS A 501 -18.92 8.07 -8.82
CA LYS A 501 -20.35 8.14 -8.52
C LYS A 501 -20.97 6.75 -8.50
N VAL A 502 -21.84 6.46 -7.55
CA VAL A 502 -22.61 5.21 -7.50
C VAL A 502 -23.71 5.23 -8.56
N LYS A 503 -23.56 4.42 -9.61
CA LYS A 503 -24.44 4.40 -10.79
C LYS A 503 -25.13 3.06 -11.06
N SER A 504 -24.61 1.97 -10.50
CA SER A 504 -25.12 0.61 -10.67
C SER A 504 -24.93 -0.17 -9.37
N GLU A 505 -25.67 -1.26 -9.21
CA GLU A 505 -25.59 -2.14 -8.04
C GLU A 505 -24.18 -2.71 -7.89
N GLU A 506 -23.52 -3.14 -8.97
CA GLU A 506 -22.11 -3.54 -8.93
C GLU A 506 -21.25 -2.54 -9.71
N MET A 507 -20.13 -2.13 -9.12
CA MET A 507 -19.16 -1.22 -9.74
C MET A 507 -17.73 -1.64 -9.45
N THR A 508 -16.89 -1.60 -10.48
CA THR A 508 -15.43 -1.73 -10.33
C THR A 508 -14.80 -0.36 -10.11
N ILE A 509 -13.98 -0.24 -9.07
CA ILE A 509 -13.22 0.97 -8.73
C ILE A 509 -11.73 0.66 -8.73
N SER A 510 -10.91 1.66 -9.05
CA SER A 510 -9.45 1.52 -9.12
C SER A 510 -8.74 2.84 -8.91
N ASN A 511 -7.61 2.82 -8.19
CA ASN A 511 -6.73 3.98 -8.03
C ASN A 511 -5.28 3.54 -8.26
N LEU A 512 -4.54 4.30 -9.09
CA LEU A 512 -3.13 4.04 -9.36
C LEU A 512 -2.30 3.97 -8.07
N TRP A 513 -2.65 4.79 -7.08
CA TRP A 513 -1.92 4.93 -5.84
C TRP A 513 -2.48 4.09 -4.69
N GLY A 514 -3.62 3.43 -4.89
CA GLY A 514 -4.37 2.80 -3.81
C GLY A 514 -4.93 3.83 -2.83
N GLY A 515 -5.35 3.38 -1.65
CA GLY A 515 -5.85 4.24 -0.58
C GLY A 515 -6.98 3.63 0.24
N LEU A 516 -7.28 4.26 1.37
CA LEU A 516 -8.47 3.93 2.16
C LEU A 516 -9.75 4.18 1.34
N ILE A 517 -10.74 3.30 1.48
CA ILE A 517 -12.01 3.39 0.76
C ILE A 517 -13.05 4.07 1.66
N TYR A 518 -13.70 5.10 1.13
CA TYR A 518 -14.73 5.89 1.80
C TYR A 518 -16.02 5.90 0.99
N ILE A 519 -17.16 5.89 1.68
CA ILE A 519 -18.45 6.21 1.07
C ILE A 519 -18.83 7.64 1.43
N LEU A 520 -18.96 8.48 0.41
CA LEU A 520 -19.36 9.87 0.51
C LEU A 520 -20.88 9.95 0.45
N VAL A 521 -21.47 10.41 1.54
CA VAL A 521 -22.92 10.57 1.71
C VAL A 521 -23.27 12.05 1.49
N PRO A 522 -24.04 12.40 0.45
CA PRO A 522 -24.35 13.80 0.13
C PRO A 522 -25.25 14.43 1.20
N THR A 523 -25.32 15.76 1.18
CA THR A 523 -26.22 16.53 2.04
C THR A 523 -27.67 16.14 1.82
N GLY A 524 -28.40 15.93 2.91
CA GLY A 524 -29.83 15.62 2.90
C GLY A 524 -30.17 14.16 2.62
N CYS A 525 -29.20 13.26 2.48
CA CYS A 525 -29.46 11.83 2.27
C CYS A 525 -30.19 11.21 3.47
N GLN A 526 -31.24 10.42 3.22
CA GLN A 526 -32.12 9.83 4.26
C GLN A 526 -32.17 8.29 4.21
N LEU A 527 -31.23 7.63 3.53
CA LEU A 527 -31.28 6.17 3.35
C LEU A 527 -31.07 5.38 4.65
N GLY A 528 -30.38 5.95 5.64
CA GLY A 528 -30.05 5.24 6.87
C GLY A 528 -29.05 4.10 6.64
N PRO A 529 -29.14 2.98 7.40
CA PRO A 529 -28.22 1.86 7.28
C PRO A 529 -28.30 1.18 5.90
N VAL A 530 -27.18 1.15 5.17
CA VAL A 530 -27.03 0.51 3.86
C VAL A 530 -25.94 -0.54 3.95
N GLN A 531 -26.27 -1.80 3.66
CA GLN A 531 -25.31 -2.89 3.60
C GLN A 531 -24.63 -2.92 2.23
N ILE A 532 -23.30 -2.88 2.20
CA ILE A 532 -22.49 -2.97 0.99
C ILE A 532 -21.51 -4.14 1.09
N THR A 533 -21.13 -4.71 -0.05
CA THR A 533 -20.08 -5.73 -0.14
C THR A 533 -18.91 -5.17 -0.92
N ILE A 534 -17.70 -5.28 -0.39
CA ILE A 534 -16.46 -4.86 -1.06
C ILE A 534 -15.58 -6.08 -1.27
N ARG A 535 -15.17 -6.29 -2.52
CA ARG A 535 -14.28 -7.38 -2.97
C ARG A 535 -12.97 -6.79 -3.49
N GLY A 536 -11.85 -7.49 -3.31
CA GLY A 536 -10.56 -7.03 -3.82
C GLY A 536 -9.91 -5.89 -3.02
N ALA A 537 -10.39 -5.64 -1.79
CA ALA A 537 -9.80 -4.70 -0.84
C ALA A 537 -9.40 -5.43 0.45
N VAL A 538 -8.55 -4.80 1.25
CA VAL A 538 -7.92 -5.42 2.43
C VAL A 538 -8.29 -4.64 3.67
N ARG A 539 -8.26 -5.28 4.83
CA ARG A 539 -8.52 -4.57 6.09
C ARG A 539 -7.39 -3.59 6.39
N ALA A 540 -7.75 -2.39 6.82
CA ALA A 540 -6.82 -1.43 7.40
C ALA A 540 -6.89 -1.47 8.92
N PRO A 541 -5.80 -1.13 9.64
CA PRO A 541 -5.86 -0.93 11.08
C PRO A 541 -6.90 0.16 11.41
N PHE A 542 -8.05 -0.26 11.92
CA PHE A 542 -9.16 0.64 12.19
C PHE A 542 -9.69 0.40 13.60
N TYR A 543 -9.31 1.29 14.52
CA TYR A 543 -9.84 1.28 15.87
C TYR A 543 -11.08 2.18 15.93
N LYS A 544 -12.24 1.59 16.21
CA LYS A 544 -13.46 2.33 16.54
C LYS A 544 -13.70 2.29 18.03
N HIS A 545 -13.76 3.45 18.67
CA HIS A 545 -14.02 3.56 20.09
C HIS A 545 -15.40 3.00 20.43
N GLY A 546 -15.49 2.19 21.49
CA GLY A 546 -16.72 1.47 21.89
C GLY A 546 -17.03 0.19 21.09
N GLU A 547 -16.54 0.04 19.85
CA GLU A 547 -16.75 -1.17 19.04
C GLU A 547 -15.54 -2.11 19.06
N THR A 548 -14.33 -1.57 18.90
CA THR A 548 -13.09 -2.37 18.84
C THR A 548 -12.56 -2.62 20.25
N THR A 549 -12.48 -3.89 20.64
CA THR A 549 -11.91 -4.25 21.95
C THR A 549 -10.40 -4.04 21.95
N GLU A 550 -9.83 -3.71 23.12
CA GLU A 550 -8.38 -3.55 23.24
C GLU A 550 -7.60 -4.83 22.90
N SER A 551 -8.16 -6.00 23.22
CA SER A 551 -7.55 -7.28 22.87
C SER A 551 -7.54 -7.51 21.36
N ALA A 552 -8.65 -7.21 20.67
CA ALA A 552 -8.71 -7.27 19.22
C ALA A 552 -7.71 -6.30 18.58
N TRP A 553 -7.61 -5.08 19.12
CA TRP A 553 -6.62 -4.10 18.67
C TRP A 553 -5.18 -4.64 18.78
N ARG A 554 -4.75 -5.03 19.98
CA ARG A 554 -3.36 -5.46 20.24
C ARG A 554 -2.97 -6.73 19.48
N ASN A 555 -3.89 -7.68 19.37
CA ASN A 555 -3.58 -9.01 18.85
C ASN A 555 -3.80 -9.13 17.34
N THR A 556 -4.64 -8.28 16.75
CA THR A 556 -5.10 -8.49 15.36
C THR A 556 -5.20 -7.19 14.58
N VAL A 557 -6.06 -6.26 14.98
CA VAL A 557 -6.47 -5.12 14.13
C VAL A 557 -5.30 -4.20 13.82
N ARG A 558 -4.42 -3.89 14.80
CA ARG A 558 -3.28 -3.01 14.56
C ARG A 558 -2.27 -3.59 13.54
N ASN A 559 -2.27 -4.91 13.38
CA ASN A 559 -1.33 -5.64 12.54
C ASN A 559 -1.84 -5.88 11.11
N TYR A 560 -3.00 -5.34 10.75
CA TYR A 560 -3.43 -5.39 9.35
C TYR A 560 -2.44 -4.63 8.45
N SER A 561 -2.29 -5.12 7.20
CA SER A 561 -1.17 -4.76 6.33
C SER A 561 -1.28 -3.40 5.64
N ALA A 562 -2.46 -2.77 5.66
CA ALA A 562 -2.63 -1.46 5.03
C ALA A 562 -1.62 -0.43 5.61
N PRO A 563 -1.09 0.48 4.77
CA PRO A 563 -0.08 1.45 5.18
C PRO A 563 -0.65 2.62 6.00
N LEU A 564 -1.98 2.75 6.05
CA LEU A 564 -2.69 3.80 6.79
C LEU A 564 -3.64 3.17 7.80
N ALA A 565 -3.78 3.84 8.94
CA ALA A 565 -4.66 3.45 10.02
C ALA A 565 -5.66 4.57 10.35
N GLU A 566 -6.82 4.20 10.88
CA GLU A 566 -7.81 5.14 11.42
C GLU A 566 -8.10 4.85 12.90
N PHE A 567 -8.20 5.91 13.71
CA PHE A 567 -8.79 5.87 15.04
C PHE A 567 -10.05 6.73 15.04
N ALA A 568 -11.20 6.17 15.37
CA ALA A 568 -12.48 6.86 15.27
C ALA A 568 -13.25 6.87 16.58
N THR A 569 -13.88 8.01 16.85
CA THR A 569 -15.04 8.15 17.74
C THR A 569 -16.25 8.60 16.94
N GLU A 570 -17.33 8.96 17.63
CA GLU A 570 -18.52 9.53 16.99
C GLU A 570 -18.24 10.88 16.30
N ASN A 571 -17.34 11.70 16.86
CA ASN A 571 -17.14 13.09 16.43
C ASN A 571 -15.77 13.38 15.82
N ILE A 572 -14.81 12.46 15.91
CA ILE A 572 -13.49 12.65 15.29
C ILE A 572 -12.91 11.34 14.75
N ILE A 573 -12.23 11.44 13.61
CA ILE A 573 -11.43 10.36 13.03
C ILE A 573 -10.01 10.87 12.76
N LEU A 574 -9.03 10.16 13.28
CA LEU A 574 -7.60 10.42 13.07
C LEU A 574 -7.08 9.41 12.05
N THR A 575 -6.49 9.88 10.95
CA THR A 575 -5.83 9.03 9.94
C THR A 575 -4.33 9.27 9.98
N VAL A 576 -3.57 8.21 10.27
CA VAL A 576 -2.10 8.26 10.45
C VAL A 576 -1.42 7.09 9.75
N PRO A 577 -0.10 7.12 9.52
CA PRO A 577 0.63 5.95 9.06
C PRO A 577 0.46 4.75 10.01
N ALA A 578 0.25 3.57 9.45
CA ALA A 578 0.01 2.35 10.23
C ALA A 578 1.20 1.98 11.13
N GLU A 579 2.43 2.32 10.72
CA GLU A 579 3.63 2.12 11.54
C GLU A 579 3.56 2.86 12.89
N ASN A 580 3.02 4.08 12.91
CA ASN A 580 2.84 4.83 14.14
C ASN A 580 1.65 4.29 14.95
N ALA A 581 0.55 3.95 14.27
CA ALA A 581 -0.64 3.42 14.92
C ALA A 581 -0.36 2.10 15.67
N ARG A 582 0.50 1.23 15.13
CA ARG A 582 0.89 -0.06 15.75
C ARG A 582 1.52 0.11 17.14
N LEU A 583 2.15 1.26 17.40
CA LEU A 583 2.80 1.59 18.67
C LEU A 583 1.80 2.02 19.76
N VAL A 584 0.53 2.28 19.41
CA VAL A 584 -0.50 2.70 20.36
C VAL A 584 -1.05 1.49 21.10
N GLU A 585 -0.62 1.30 22.35
CA GLU A 585 -1.03 0.16 23.18
C GLU A 585 -2.45 0.30 23.76
N ASN A 586 -2.85 1.52 24.12
CA ASN A 586 -4.17 1.82 24.69
C ASN A 586 -4.88 2.93 23.86
N PRO A 587 -5.46 2.57 22.71
CA PRO A 587 -6.23 3.52 21.92
C PRO A 587 -7.54 3.95 22.60
N GLY A 588 -8.06 3.16 23.56
CA GLY A 588 -9.28 3.51 24.29
C GLY A 588 -9.11 4.79 25.09
N ALA A 589 -8.07 4.87 25.92
CA ALA A 589 -7.78 6.06 26.71
C ALA A 589 -7.45 7.29 25.86
N LEU A 590 -6.75 7.08 24.73
CA LEU A 590 -6.47 8.13 23.76
C LEU A 590 -7.76 8.70 23.16
N MET A 591 -8.63 7.83 22.65
CA MET A 591 -9.85 8.27 21.98
C MET A 591 -10.88 8.85 22.95
N SER A 592 -10.97 8.37 24.19
CA SER A 592 -11.78 9.02 25.22
C SER A 592 -11.28 10.45 25.51
N LYS A 593 -9.96 10.68 25.50
CA LYS A 593 -9.42 12.04 25.67
C LYS A 593 -9.77 12.94 24.48
N TRP A 594 -9.72 12.41 23.26
CA TRP A 594 -10.18 13.13 22.08
C TRP A 594 -11.67 13.47 22.15
N ASP A 595 -12.53 12.56 22.60
CA ASP A 595 -13.96 12.85 22.80
C ASP A 595 -14.18 13.98 23.81
N GLU A 596 -13.48 13.97 24.95
CA GLU A 596 -13.54 15.08 25.92
C GLU A 596 -13.14 16.43 25.30
N MET A 597 -12.11 16.45 24.45
CA MET A 597 -11.70 17.65 23.73
C MET A 597 -12.76 18.10 22.73
N MET A 598 -13.37 17.18 22.00
CA MET A 598 -14.44 17.51 21.03
C MET A 598 -15.73 18.00 21.73
N ILE A 599 -16.04 17.50 22.94
CA ILE A 599 -17.12 18.07 23.78
C ILE A 599 -16.84 19.54 24.05
N ALA A 600 -15.63 19.88 24.48
CA ALA A 600 -15.25 21.26 24.77
C ALA A 600 -15.24 22.14 23.51
N VAL A 601 -14.85 21.60 22.35
CA VAL A 601 -14.93 22.31 21.07
C VAL A 601 -16.39 22.67 20.74
N ALA A 602 -17.31 21.71 20.89
CA ALA A 602 -18.74 21.90 20.67
C ALA A 602 -19.36 22.88 21.67
N GLU A 603 -19.00 22.76 22.94
CA GLU A 603 -19.47 23.62 24.04
C GLU A 603 -19.08 25.07 23.78
N LEU A 604 -17.80 25.35 23.47
CA LEU A 604 -17.38 26.71 23.16
C LEU A 604 -18.11 27.26 21.94
N ALA A 605 -18.30 26.45 20.90
CA ALA A 605 -19.05 26.86 19.71
C ALA A 605 -20.57 26.98 19.96
N SER A 606 -21.08 26.61 21.14
CA SER A 606 -22.51 26.55 21.46
C SER A 606 -23.31 25.73 20.44
N ILE A 607 -22.78 24.57 20.03
CA ILE A 607 -23.44 23.61 19.13
C ILE A 607 -23.68 22.28 19.83
N SER A 608 -24.52 21.43 19.23
CA SER A 608 -24.70 20.04 19.70
C SER A 608 -23.37 19.29 19.65
N PHE A 609 -23.09 18.50 20.69
CA PHE A 609 -21.94 17.58 20.69
C PHE A 609 -22.05 16.52 19.58
N HIS A 610 -23.27 16.09 19.22
CA HIS A 610 -23.44 15.14 18.12
C HIS A 610 -23.31 15.92 16.81
N PHE A 611 -22.11 15.87 16.21
CA PHE A 611 -21.86 16.55 14.95
C PHE A 611 -22.60 15.84 13.82
N SER A 612 -23.00 16.58 12.79
CA SER A 612 -23.65 15.98 11.61
C SER A 612 -22.73 14.98 10.88
N ARG A 613 -21.42 15.13 11.06
CA ARG A 613 -20.38 14.22 10.62
C ARG A 613 -19.18 14.32 11.58
N PRO A 614 -18.43 13.23 11.82
CA PRO A 614 -17.18 13.34 12.55
C PRO A 614 -16.21 14.25 11.80
N GLU A 615 -15.50 15.12 12.52
CA GLU A 615 -14.33 15.84 12.02
C GLU A 615 -13.21 14.84 11.68
N ARG A 616 -12.29 15.24 10.80
CA ARG A 616 -11.21 14.36 10.33
C ARG A 616 -9.87 15.06 10.38
N ILE A 617 -8.83 14.35 10.81
CA ILE A 617 -7.44 14.78 10.70
C ILE A 617 -6.67 13.74 9.89
N VAL A 618 -5.92 14.18 8.88
CA VAL A 618 -5.08 13.32 8.06
C VAL A 618 -3.64 13.80 8.11
N ALA A 619 -2.75 12.91 8.56
CA ALA A 619 -1.32 13.12 8.51
C ALA A 619 -0.75 12.71 7.14
N ASP A 620 -0.03 13.63 6.49
CA ASP A 620 0.51 13.44 5.14
C ASP A 620 1.98 13.86 5.07
N VAL A 621 2.71 13.31 4.09
CA VAL A 621 4.12 13.65 3.86
C VAL A 621 4.28 15.06 3.27
N GLN A 622 3.25 15.57 2.61
CA GLN A 622 3.24 16.90 2.00
C GLN A 622 1.81 17.43 1.87
N ILE A 623 1.56 18.60 2.43
CA ILE A 623 0.26 19.28 2.37
C ILE A 623 0.32 20.55 1.50
N SER A 624 -0.86 21.06 1.14
CA SER A 624 -1.01 22.19 0.23
C SER A 624 -0.57 23.51 0.86
N ASN A 625 -0.74 23.70 2.16
CA ASN A 625 -0.43 24.95 2.88
C ASN A 625 0.21 24.69 4.25
N ASP A 626 1.22 25.49 4.58
CA ASP A 626 1.88 25.57 5.90
C ASP A 626 2.20 24.22 6.57
N TRP A 627 2.04 24.14 7.90
CA TRP A 627 2.31 22.96 8.73
C TRP A 627 1.03 22.19 9.12
N PHE A 628 -0.09 22.91 9.18
CA PHE A 628 -1.46 22.42 9.30
C PHE A 628 -2.34 23.28 8.40
N HIS A 629 -3.47 22.76 7.95
CA HIS A 629 -4.55 23.60 7.47
C HIS A 629 -5.94 22.98 7.69
N ALA A 630 -6.91 23.85 7.92
CA ALA A 630 -8.30 23.50 8.13
C ALA A 630 -8.95 22.94 6.86
N GLY A 631 -10.05 22.22 7.06
CA GLY A 631 -10.80 21.57 6.01
C GLY A 631 -11.57 20.36 6.49
N TYR A 632 -12.05 19.58 5.53
CA TYR A 632 -12.61 18.26 5.77
C TYR A 632 -11.96 17.27 4.80
N PRO A 633 -10.82 16.66 5.19
CA PRO A 633 -10.18 16.68 6.52
C PRO A 633 -9.34 17.93 6.82
N VAL A 634 -9.01 18.13 8.10
CA VAL A 634 -7.82 18.89 8.52
C VAL A 634 -6.59 18.11 8.06
N MET A 635 -5.64 18.78 7.41
CA MET A 635 -4.41 18.15 6.95
C MET A 635 -3.23 18.60 7.84
N CYS A 636 -2.31 17.68 8.14
CA CYS A 636 -1.09 18.01 8.86
C CYS A 636 0.11 17.23 8.32
N HIS A 637 1.31 17.72 8.61
CA HIS A 637 2.53 16.98 8.30
C HIS A 637 2.68 15.74 9.17
N VAL A 638 3.21 14.66 8.59
CA VAL A 638 3.42 13.36 9.27
C VAL A 638 4.27 13.47 10.54
N GLN A 639 5.14 14.47 10.63
CA GLN A 639 5.95 14.77 11.81
C GLN A 639 5.09 15.15 13.03
N SER A 640 3.85 15.61 12.83
CA SER A 640 2.89 15.95 13.88
C SER A 640 2.02 14.77 14.34
N VAL A 641 2.26 13.54 13.86
CA VAL A 641 1.52 12.35 14.30
C VAL A 641 1.56 12.16 15.82
N LYS A 642 2.69 12.49 16.47
CA LYS A 642 2.81 12.45 17.93
C LYS A 642 1.77 13.35 18.63
N ASP A 643 1.42 14.49 18.03
CA ASP A 643 0.45 15.45 18.58
C ASP A 643 -0.99 14.90 18.45
N LEU A 644 -1.18 13.81 17.70
CA LEU A 644 -2.46 13.15 17.46
C LEU A 644 -2.64 11.88 18.31
N ILE A 645 -1.60 11.04 18.39
CA ILE A 645 -1.76 9.68 18.93
C ILE A 645 -0.96 9.38 20.21
N ASP A 646 -0.09 10.29 20.65
CA ASP A 646 0.62 10.13 21.92
C ASP A 646 -0.14 10.82 23.06
N LEU A 647 -0.88 10.02 23.83
CA LEU A 647 -1.71 10.52 24.93
C LEU A 647 -0.89 11.24 26.02
N GLU A 648 0.30 10.77 26.33
CA GLU A 648 1.13 11.37 27.38
C GLU A 648 1.75 12.69 26.90
N HIS A 649 2.11 12.77 25.61
CA HIS A 649 2.47 14.02 24.97
C HIS A 649 1.32 15.04 25.03
N ILE A 650 0.11 14.66 24.61
CA ILE A 650 -1.07 15.53 24.60
C ILE A 650 -1.38 16.04 26.02
N LYS A 651 -1.32 15.19 27.05
CA LYS A 651 -1.56 15.61 28.45
C LYS A 651 -0.49 16.57 28.98
N SER A 652 0.75 16.42 28.52
CA SER A 652 1.90 17.18 29.05
C SER A 652 2.09 18.52 28.36
N PHE A 653 1.92 18.55 27.03
CA PHE A 653 2.27 19.69 26.17
C PHE A 653 1.06 20.26 25.41
N GLY A 654 -0.06 19.53 25.37
CA GLY A 654 -1.23 19.92 24.59
C GLY A 654 -1.15 19.47 23.14
N THR A 655 -2.15 19.89 22.35
CA THR A 655 -2.23 19.61 20.91
C THR A 655 -2.74 20.86 20.17
N TRP A 656 -1.91 21.91 20.21
CA TRP A 656 -2.33 23.26 19.76
C TRP A 656 -2.73 23.31 18.28
N GLY A 657 -1.94 22.69 17.40
CA GLY A 657 -2.16 22.70 15.94
C GLY A 657 -3.54 22.16 15.55
N PRO A 658 -3.88 20.90 15.88
CA PRO A 658 -5.21 20.35 15.60
C PRO A 658 -6.37 21.19 16.13
N LEU A 659 -6.25 21.70 17.36
CA LEU A 659 -7.31 22.51 17.99
C LEU A 659 -7.46 23.89 17.33
N HIS A 660 -6.37 24.45 16.82
CA HIS A 660 -6.38 25.69 16.05
C HIS A 660 -7.18 25.51 14.75
N GLU A 661 -6.95 24.41 14.03
CA GLU A 661 -7.70 24.10 12.80
C GLU A 661 -9.17 23.80 13.06
N PHE A 662 -9.50 23.13 14.18
CA PHE A 662 -10.89 23.01 14.59
C PHE A 662 -11.51 24.35 14.96
N GLY A 663 -10.74 25.26 15.54
CA GLY A 663 -11.14 26.65 15.72
C GLY A 663 -11.56 27.30 14.40
N HIS A 664 -10.80 27.10 13.32
CA HIS A 664 -11.18 27.56 11.98
C HIS A 664 -12.48 26.91 11.49
N ASN A 665 -12.68 25.61 11.70
CA ASN A 665 -13.94 24.93 11.35
C ASN A 665 -15.16 25.49 12.14
N GLN A 666 -14.93 26.00 13.36
CA GLN A 666 -15.99 26.60 14.19
C GLN A 666 -16.21 28.10 13.98
N GLN A 667 -15.27 28.79 13.35
CA GLN A 667 -15.48 30.19 12.99
C GLN A 667 -16.73 30.36 12.12
N ARG A 668 -17.41 31.48 12.32
CA ARG A 668 -18.52 31.91 11.47
C ARG A 668 -18.21 33.29 10.94
N TRP A 669 -18.56 33.51 9.68
CA TRP A 669 -18.33 34.78 8.99
C TRP A 669 -18.97 35.97 9.73
N GLY A 670 -20.06 35.74 10.49
CA GLY A 670 -20.80 36.77 11.20
C GLY A 670 -20.01 37.48 12.32
N TRP A 671 -19.02 36.82 12.93
CA TRP A 671 -18.18 37.42 13.97
C TRP A 671 -16.69 37.41 13.63
N ASN A 672 -16.28 36.76 12.53
CA ASN A 672 -14.90 36.80 12.08
C ASN A 672 -14.57 38.18 11.48
N ILE A 673 -13.55 38.84 12.03
CA ILE A 673 -13.01 40.13 11.58
C ILE A 673 -11.83 39.82 10.65
N THR A 674 -12.04 40.03 9.35
CA THR A 674 -11.10 39.60 8.30
C THR A 674 -10.30 40.78 7.73
N PRO A 675 -8.99 40.61 7.43
CA PRO A 675 -8.18 39.42 7.67
C PRO A 675 -7.63 39.34 9.11
N ASN A 676 -7.66 40.45 9.85
CA ASN A 676 -6.80 40.67 11.02
C ASN A 676 -7.06 39.76 12.24
N ALA A 677 -8.24 39.16 12.39
CA ALA A 677 -8.57 38.31 13.54
C ALA A 677 -8.92 36.86 13.18
N SER A 678 -8.78 36.47 11.91
CA SER A 678 -9.07 35.10 11.46
C SER A 678 -8.13 34.09 12.11
N GLU A 679 -6.84 34.39 12.17
CA GLU A 679 -5.85 33.58 12.89
C GLU A 679 -5.90 33.79 14.42
N ALA A 680 -6.62 34.82 14.89
CA ALA A 680 -6.71 35.12 16.32
C ALA A 680 -7.85 34.36 16.99
N THR A 681 -9.07 34.48 16.45
CA THR A 681 -10.27 33.94 17.10
C THR A 681 -10.36 32.42 17.04
N CYS A 682 -9.76 31.75 16.05
CA CYS A 682 -9.65 30.29 16.02
C CYS A 682 -8.86 29.75 17.23
N ASN A 683 -7.86 30.49 17.71
CA ASN A 683 -7.06 30.10 18.87
C ASN A 683 -7.84 30.11 20.20
N LEU A 684 -9.06 30.68 20.25
CA LEU A 684 -9.91 30.57 21.44
C LEU A 684 -10.21 29.11 21.79
N TRP A 685 -10.37 28.24 20.79
CA TRP A 685 -10.58 26.81 20.99
C TRP A 685 -9.35 26.12 21.56
N SER A 686 -8.16 26.42 21.03
CA SER A 686 -6.89 25.89 21.55
C SER A 686 -6.67 26.27 23.01
N VAL A 687 -6.96 27.52 23.39
CA VAL A 687 -6.86 27.95 24.80
C VAL A 687 -7.95 27.29 25.66
N TYR A 688 -9.21 27.29 25.20
CA TYR A 688 -10.33 26.72 25.95
C TYR A 688 -10.11 25.25 26.31
N VAL A 689 -9.79 24.42 25.32
CA VAL A 689 -9.58 22.99 25.50
C VAL A 689 -8.36 22.74 26.39
N SER A 690 -7.27 23.50 26.19
CA SER A 690 -6.07 23.40 27.02
C SER A 690 -6.37 23.65 28.50
N GLU A 691 -7.16 24.68 28.82
CA GLU A 691 -7.48 25.05 30.20
C GLU A 691 -8.56 24.17 30.83
N LYS A 692 -9.63 23.84 30.08
CA LYS A 692 -10.81 23.16 30.60
C LYS A 692 -10.68 21.65 30.62
N VAL A 693 -10.06 21.08 29.58
CA VAL A 693 -9.95 19.63 29.41
C VAL A 693 -8.57 19.14 29.82
N LEU A 694 -7.51 19.71 29.24
CA LEU A 694 -6.14 19.23 29.48
C LEU A 694 -5.55 19.74 30.80
N ARG A 695 -6.15 20.77 31.40
CA ARG A 695 -5.65 21.44 32.63
C ARG A 695 -4.23 22.00 32.46
N ILE A 696 -3.87 22.38 31.24
CA ILE A 696 -2.61 23.01 30.89
C ILE A 696 -2.82 24.53 30.94
N PRO A 697 -2.05 25.28 31.77
CA PRO A 697 -2.09 26.73 31.73
C PRO A 697 -1.72 27.25 30.35
N ARG A 698 -2.41 28.28 29.83
CA ARG A 698 -2.15 28.81 28.49
C ARG A 698 -0.68 29.18 28.22
N SER A 699 0.04 29.63 29.26
CA SER A 699 1.47 29.95 29.18
C SER A 699 2.38 28.74 28.94
N LYS A 700 1.88 27.52 29.11
CA LYS A 700 2.55 26.27 28.76
C LYS A 700 1.99 25.64 27.47
N ALA A 701 0.78 26.02 27.07
CA ALA A 701 0.13 25.52 25.87
C ALA A 701 0.71 26.15 24.59
N HIS A 702 1.21 27.39 24.67
CA HIS A 702 1.86 28.06 23.53
C HIS A 702 2.86 29.12 24.01
N GLU A 703 4.02 29.21 23.34
CA GLU A 703 5.12 30.12 23.72
C GLU A 703 4.69 31.60 23.71
N SER A 704 3.98 32.04 22.66
CA SER A 704 3.43 33.40 22.56
C SER A 704 2.49 33.80 23.71
N LEU A 705 2.01 32.85 24.50
CA LEU A 705 1.13 33.10 25.64
C LEU A 705 1.86 33.16 26.98
N HIS A 706 3.19 33.17 26.99
CA HIS A 706 3.96 33.52 28.18
C HIS A 706 3.62 34.95 28.65
N PRO A 707 3.39 35.18 29.96
CA PRO A 707 2.94 36.48 30.47
C PRO A 707 3.78 37.68 30.03
N GLU A 708 5.11 37.54 30.01
CA GLU A 708 6.01 38.63 29.59
C GLU A 708 5.89 38.92 28.08
N ILE A 709 5.76 37.89 27.25
CA ILE A 709 5.59 38.05 25.79
C ILE A 709 4.26 38.76 25.49
N ARG A 710 3.18 38.33 26.16
CA ARG A 710 1.84 38.95 26.03
C ARG A 710 1.88 40.43 26.43
N LYS A 711 2.49 40.74 27.58
CA LYS A 711 2.62 42.11 28.10
C LYS A 711 3.41 43.01 27.14
N GLU A 712 4.52 42.53 26.60
CA GLU A 712 5.33 43.30 25.65
C GLU A 712 4.61 43.49 24.30
N ALA A 713 3.85 42.48 23.84
CA ALA A 713 3.03 42.62 22.63
C ALA A 713 1.98 43.73 22.78
N ILE A 714 1.25 43.78 23.91
CA ILE A 714 0.26 44.83 24.20
C ILE A 714 0.94 46.21 24.27
N LYS A 715 2.05 46.35 25.01
CA LYS A 715 2.79 47.61 25.12
C LYS A 715 3.24 48.13 23.75
N LYS A 716 3.80 47.25 22.93
CA LYS A 716 4.28 47.59 21.59
C LYS A 716 3.12 48.08 20.71
N TYR A 717 1.99 47.38 20.75
CA TYR A 717 0.79 47.75 20.00
C TYR A 717 0.25 49.13 20.40
N ILE A 718 0.12 49.39 21.72
CA ILE A 718 -0.35 50.68 22.23
C ILE A 718 0.64 51.80 21.90
N LYS A 719 1.95 51.57 22.06
CA LYS A 719 2.99 52.56 21.69
C LYS A 719 2.94 52.97 20.22
N ASN A 720 2.48 52.06 19.35
CA ASN A 720 2.32 52.32 17.92
C ASN A 720 0.98 52.99 17.55
N GLY A 721 0.19 53.39 18.55
CA GLY A 721 -1.07 54.10 18.35
C GLY A 721 -2.30 53.20 18.24
N ALA A 722 -2.19 51.92 18.62
CA ALA A 722 -3.30 50.97 18.66
C ALA A 722 -4.07 50.87 17.32
N LYS A 723 -3.34 50.74 16.21
CA LYS A 723 -3.94 50.70 14.87
C LYS A 723 -4.32 49.27 14.48
N LEU A 724 -5.56 49.07 14.06
CA LEU A 724 -6.06 47.75 13.64
C LEU A 724 -5.26 47.12 12.49
N GLU A 725 -4.60 47.92 11.65
CA GLU A 725 -3.70 47.41 10.59
C GLU A 725 -2.50 46.62 11.15
N ASP A 726 -2.09 46.91 12.40
CA ASP A 726 -1.00 46.22 13.10
C ASP A 726 -1.47 44.97 13.87
N TRP A 727 -2.75 44.59 13.77
CA TRP A 727 -3.27 43.37 14.38
C TRP A 727 -2.66 42.13 13.72
N THR A 728 -1.76 41.50 14.46
CA THR A 728 -1.23 40.16 14.19
C THR A 728 -1.91 39.12 15.08
N VAL A 729 -1.85 37.85 14.68
CA VAL A 729 -2.42 36.66 15.35
C VAL A 729 -2.58 36.83 16.87
N PHE A 730 -1.46 36.91 17.59
CA PHE A 730 -1.46 36.92 19.05
C PHE A 730 -1.83 38.30 19.64
N THR A 731 -1.49 39.40 18.95
CA THR A 731 -1.90 40.74 19.41
C THR A 731 -3.41 40.92 19.37
N ALA A 732 -4.07 40.45 18.30
CA ALA A 732 -5.53 40.46 18.22
C ALA A 732 -6.15 39.50 19.25
N LEU A 733 -5.57 38.31 19.44
CA LEU A 733 -6.03 37.33 20.43
C LEU A 733 -6.04 37.91 21.86
N GLU A 734 -5.07 38.75 22.23
CA GLU A 734 -5.05 39.41 23.55
C GLU A 734 -6.31 40.20 23.87
N THR A 735 -6.94 40.82 22.87
CA THR A 735 -8.22 41.55 23.07
C THR A 735 -9.28 40.60 23.65
N TYR A 736 -9.33 39.37 23.14
CA TYR A 736 -10.29 38.35 23.60
C TYR A 736 -9.84 37.68 24.90
N LEU A 737 -8.53 37.43 25.07
CA LEU A 737 -8.01 36.82 26.29
C LEU A 737 -8.19 37.70 27.52
N GLN A 738 -8.06 39.03 27.39
CA GLN A 738 -8.33 39.97 28.48
C GLN A 738 -9.81 39.98 28.88
N LEU A 739 -10.72 39.87 27.92
CA LEU A 739 -12.16 39.70 28.20
C LEU A 739 -12.41 38.37 28.91
N GLN A 740 -11.76 37.30 28.47
CA GLN A 740 -11.87 36.00 29.11
C GLN A 740 -11.30 36.01 30.53
N GLU A 741 -10.19 36.70 30.78
CA GLU A 741 -9.59 36.82 32.13
C GLU A 741 -10.48 37.65 33.06
N GLY A 742 -11.15 38.67 32.53
CA GLY A 742 -12.06 39.54 33.29
C GLY A 742 -13.40 38.90 33.61
N PHE A 743 -13.96 38.09 32.71
CA PHE A 743 -15.36 37.66 32.78
C PHE A 743 -15.58 36.14 32.66
N GLY A 744 -14.52 35.37 32.37
CA GLY A 744 -14.59 33.92 32.18
C GLY A 744 -15.05 33.50 30.78
N TRP A 745 -15.27 32.19 30.62
CA TRP A 745 -15.64 31.58 29.33
C TRP A 745 -17.14 31.56 29.05
N GLU A 746 -17.99 31.58 30.09
CA GLU A 746 -19.45 31.53 29.95
C GLU A 746 -20.01 32.66 29.06
N PRO A 747 -19.53 33.92 29.15
CA PRO A 747 -19.97 34.97 28.24
C PRO A 747 -19.65 34.69 26.77
N PHE A 748 -18.55 33.99 26.46
CA PHE A 748 -18.21 33.63 25.08
C PHE A 748 -19.17 32.57 24.54
N ILE A 749 -19.47 31.54 25.33
CA ILE A 749 -20.43 30.48 24.96
C ILE A 749 -21.79 31.11 24.64
N GLN A 750 -22.29 31.97 25.52
CA GLN A 750 -23.57 32.66 25.28
C GLN A 750 -23.49 33.62 24.08
N LEU A 751 -22.37 34.33 23.91
CA LEU A 751 -22.17 35.20 22.75
C LEU A 751 -22.27 34.41 21.44
N PHE A 752 -21.59 33.27 21.33
CA PHE A 752 -21.65 32.42 20.14
C PHE A 752 -23.04 31.81 19.93
N SER A 753 -23.75 31.46 21.02
CA SER A 753 -25.17 31.06 20.97
C SER A 753 -26.04 32.16 20.37
N ASP A 754 -25.84 33.40 20.79
CA ASP A 754 -26.66 34.54 20.36
C ASP A 754 -26.38 34.91 18.92
N TYR A 755 -25.12 34.92 18.49
CA TYR A 755 -24.77 35.12 17.09
C TYR A 755 -25.45 34.13 16.15
N GLN A 756 -25.59 32.86 16.55
CA GLN A 756 -26.27 31.85 15.74
C GLN A 756 -27.77 32.11 15.58
N LYS A 757 -28.37 32.93 16.45
CA LYS A 757 -29.80 33.32 16.38
C LYS A 757 -30.02 34.58 15.56
N ILE A 758 -28.97 35.31 15.17
CA ILE A 758 -29.10 36.57 14.43
C ILE A 758 -29.18 36.28 12.93
N PRO A 759 -30.31 36.58 12.27
CA PRO A 759 -30.40 36.49 10.82
C PRO A 759 -29.65 37.66 10.17
N ASN A 760 -29.07 37.44 8.99
CA ASN A 760 -28.57 38.50 8.09
C ASN A 760 -27.56 39.49 8.72
N ILE A 761 -26.49 38.97 9.33
CA ILE A 761 -25.40 39.80 9.84
C ILE A 761 -24.74 40.58 8.69
N VAL A 762 -24.43 41.86 8.86
CA VAL A 762 -23.75 42.64 7.82
C VAL A 762 -22.28 42.25 7.75
N ASN A 763 -21.78 41.96 6.55
CA ASN A 763 -20.39 41.56 6.33
C ASN A 763 -19.44 42.77 6.23
N GLU A 764 -19.41 43.59 7.28
CA GLU A 764 -18.52 44.75 7.40
C GLU A 764 -17.82 44.72 8.78
N ASN A 765 -16.50 44.88 8.82
CA ASN A 765 -15.73 44.75 10.07
C ASN A 765 -16.19 45.75 11.15
N THR A 766 -16.46 47.00 10.78
CA THR A 766 -16.97 48.03 11.71
C THR A 766 -18.28 47.59 12.35
N TYR A 767 -19.21 47.06 11.55
CA TYR A 767 -20.47 46.52 12.04
C TYR A 767 -20.24 45.34 12.99
N LYS A 768 -19.40 44.37 12.62
CA LYS A 768 -19.10 43.19 13.44
C LYS A 768 -18.45 43.57 14.77
N MET A 769 -17.51 44.51 14.77
CA MET A 769 -16.85 45.01 15.98
C MET A 769 -17.85 45.70 16.92
N ASN A 770 -18.73 46.55 16.39
CA ASN A 770 -19.77 47.21 17.18
C ASN A 770 -20.79 46.19 17.73
N LEU A 771 -21.20 45.21 16.92
CA LEU A 771 -22.10 44.15 17.35
C LEU A 771 -21.46 43.27 18.43
N TRP A 772 -20.19 42.91 18.29
CA TRP A 772 -19.45 42.16 19.31
C TRP A 772 -19.37 42.95 20.62
N ALA A 773 -18.98 44.22 20.55
CA ALA A 773 -18.90 45.09 21.72
C ALA A 773 -20.26 45.23 22.41
N GLU A 774 -21.34 45.38 21.64
CA GLU A 774 -22.71 45.46 22.15
C GLU A 774 -23.15 44.17 22.85
N LEU A 775 -23.07 43.03 22.15
CA LEU A 775 -23.54 41.74 22.66
C LEU A 775 -22.73 41.31 23.89
N PHE A 776 -21.40 41.40 23.83
CA PHE A 776 -20.55 40.98 24.95
C PHE A 776 -20.75 41.89 26.17
N SER A 777 -20.85 43.21 26.00
CA SER A 777 -21.14 44.15 27.10
C SER A 777 -22.47 43.87 27.78
N LYS A 778 -23.52 43.56 26.99
CA LYS A 778 -24.82 43.16 27.51
C LYS A 778 -24.74 41.85 28.30
N GLN A 779 -24.00 40.88 27.78
CA GLN A 779 -23.82 39.58 28.42
C GLN A 779 -23.15 39.71 29.80
N VAL A 780 -22.10 40.53 29.91
CA VAL A 780 -21.39 40.76 31.18
C VAL A 780 -21.98 41.90 32.01
N LYS A 781 -23.08 42.51 31.57
CA LYS A 781 -23.77 43.64 32.22
C LYS A 781 -22.83 44.81 32.57
N THR A 782 -21.82 45.04 31.74
CA THR A 782 -20.75 46.00 31.98
C THR A 782 -20.47 46.75 30.68
N ASN A 783 -20.28 48.08 30.76
CA ASN A 783 -19.92 48.91 29.62
C ASN A 783 -18.44 48.72 29.27
N LEU A 784 -18.17 47.99 28.18
CA LEU A 784 -16.82 47.72 27.68
C LEU A 784 -16.37 48.68 26.57
N VAL A 785 -17.14 49.73 26.26
CA VAL A 785 -16.77 50.71 25.23
C VAL A 785 -15.38 51.31 25.46
N PRO A 786 -15.00 51.72 26.69
CA PRO A 786 -13.64 52.23 26.93
C PRO A 786 -12.56 51.20 26.61
N PHE A 787 -12.77 49.93 26.97
CA PHE A 787 -11.83 48.84 26.67
C PHE A 787 -11.62 48.66 25.16
N PHE A 788 -12.71 48.53 24.39
CA PHE A 788 -12.60 48.35 22.94
C PHE A 788 -11.99 49.57 22.23
N LYS A 789 -12.30 50.79 22.69
CA LYS A 789 -11.67 52.01 22.16
C LYS A 789 -10.16 52.05 22.42
N MET A 790 -9.69 51.59 23.59
CA MET A 790 -8.24 51.49 23.89
C MET A 790 -7.53 50.46 23.02
N TRP A 791 -8.23 49.42 22.55
CA TRP A 791 -7.74 48.46 21.55
C TRP A 791 -7.81 48.98 20.11
N GLY A 792 -8.32 50.19 19.89
CA GLY A 792 -8.42 50.82 18.57
C GLY A 792 -9.69 50.46 17.78
N TRP A 793 -10.70 49.85 18.41
CA TRP A 793 -11.94 49.51 17.70
C TRP A 793 -12.74 50.78 17.35
N PRO A 794 -13.28 50.90 16.13
CA PRO A 794 -14.12 52.02 15.69
C PRO A 794 -15.54 51.90 16.28
N ILE A 795 -15.65 52.02 17.61
CA ILE A 795 -16.94 51.96 18.30
C ILE A 795 -17.72 53.26 18.02
N GLU A 796 -18.87 53.10 17.39
CA GLU A 796 -19.75 54.21 16.99
C GLU A 796 -20.47 54.83 18.19
N ASP A 797 -20.92 56.08 18.02
CA ASP A 797 -21.72 56.79 19.01
C ASP A 797 -23.07 56.09 19.28
N SER A 798 -23.62 55.41 18.27
CA SER A 798 -24.85 54.61 18.37
C SER A 798 -24.68 53.50 19.42
N THR A 799 -23.61 52.72 19.32
CA THR A 799 -23.21 51.66 20.26
C THR A 799 -22.87 52.24 21.64
N THR A 800 -22.14 53.35 21.67
CA THR A 800 -21.80 54.05 22.93
C THR A 800 -23.05 54.46 23.71
N LYS A 801 -24.06 55.04 23.04
CA LYS A 801 -25.34 55.42 23.65
C LYS A 801 -26.14 54.22 24.12
N LYS A 802 -26.18 53.11 23.36
CA LYS A 802 -26.88 51.89 23.76
C LYS A 802 -26.33 51.28 25.06
N LEU A 803 -25.03 51.42 25.30
CA LEU A 803 -24.35 50.82 26.46
C LEU A 803 -24.15 51.79 27.64
N SER A 804 -24.57 53.06 27.51
CA SER A 804 -24.30 54.09 28.53
C SER A 804 -25.01 53.87 29.86
N SER A 805 -26.06 53.05 29.89
CA SER A 805 -26.77 52.68 31.12
C SER A 805 -26.07 51.58 31.93
N LEU A 806 -25.08 50.89 31.35
CA LEU A 806 -24.30 49.86 32.04
C LEU A 806 -23.14 50.49 32.82
N PRO A 807 -22.74 49.92 33.98
CA PRO A 807 -21.59 50.40 34.73
C PRO A 807 -20.29 50.18 33.94
N GLU A 808 -19.35 51.14 33.99
CA GLU A 808 -18.03 51.00 33.36
C GLU A 808 -17.22 49.86 34.00
N TRP A 809 -16.44 49.14 33.18
CA TRP A 809 -15.47 48.16 33.67
C TRP A 809 -14.32 48.84 34.43
N LYS A 810 -14.38 48.83 35.76
CA LYS A 810 -13.39 49.47 36.62
C LYS A 810 -12.02 48.79 36.51
N GLU A 811 -12.03 47.47 36.42
CA GLU A 811 -10.86 46.59 36.36
C GLU A 811 -10.30 46.44 34.93
N ASN A 812 -10.65 47.34 34.01
CA ASN A 812 -10.16 47.34 32.63
C ASN A 812 -8.60 47.23 32.60
N PRO A 813 -8.04 46.10 32.13
CA PRO A 813 -6.60 45.84 32.20
C PRO A 813 -5.78 46.76 31.30
N MET A 814 -6.40 47.37 30.29
CA MET A 814 -5.73 48.31 29.38
C MET A 814 -5.32 49.60 30.08
N LYS A 815 -5.92 49.95 31.23
CA LYS A 815 -5.50 51.10 32.06
C LYS A 815 -4.05 50.98 32.56
N ASN A 816 -3.47 49.78 32.56
CA ASN A 816 -2.08 49.55 32.97
C ASN A 816 -1.06 49.84 31.85
N PHE A 817 -1.52 50.14 30.63
CA PHE A 817 -0.68 50.28 29.44
C PHE A 817 -0.76 51.67 28.79
N VAL A 818 -1.64 52.55 29.28
CA VAL A 818 -1.92 53.89 28.75
C VAL A 818 -1.44 54.97 29.71
#